data_AF-A0A0K6FW21-F1
#
_entry.id   AF-A0A0K6FW21-F1
#
_cell.length_a   1.000
_cell.length_b   1.000
_cell.length_c   1.000
_cell.angle_alpha   90.00
_cell.angle_beta   90.00
_cell.angle_gamma   90.00
#
_symmetry.space_group_name_H-M   'P 1'
#
loop_
_entity.id
_entity.type
_entity.pdbx_description
1 polymer ?
#
loop_
_entity_poly.entity_id
_entity_poly.type
_entity_poly.pdbx_seq_one_letter_code
_entity_poly.pdbx_strand_id
1 'polypeptide(L)'
;MTRVLATSLLVLHAAAQFAVAQNPENQANSVVPYEVPAEPRYDYAEVLHKSLLFYHAQRSGKLGPNRRLAWRGDSCFDCTGPNGEDLSGGYFEAANTMKWGLPLAWTLTQLSFNVHVFSEAMQAVNEYDEALEGIKWGTDYLVNCISSPDQFVGQLGVSAIGETDIDFGYFGPAEEYEMWAPRGIKRSDGIAYINSTNPSSEILGESAAALAAASVVFANKDKDYAEKLRGHAVDLYTRATTYQGSYMRSTHPNLQTVKSWYPSTIFEDELAWSAAWLYVATGDEQWRRTADEWIAKAGGHLGEYSWDEKLPGTHMLLFLQTKNETYKAGVEQYFNTFRPGGSVKQTAKGLSFFYGWGSLRYASNVGFIMMAYSKTIGYDHPNATWPRQYAAQQINYALGDAGRSWVVGFGKDSPVRPYHKSSYNSFIDYPMRGQDNGAQGQDFLFSSTVNRFILYGALEGGPAWNDTFKDDRSAYEYTDEYHVTQDYNAAFTGLNAAMIDFYGHSKFKAFTDCGLDLGSRFSRPPPHLMTRLLSVLAFQALAAWSCYAAGEPDPPNHANSTVPYTTPTSPKYNYAEVIHKKWGLPLAWTVTQLAWNVYAFPDGFKAVNEFDEALEGVKWGADYLVNCIANKDQFVGQLGVSAVGKTDVDFGYFGPPEEYDMWVPLGLKHSDGIAYINSSNPSSEILGETAATLAATSLIFAEKNKTYSDELLQHSIDLYTRATTYQGSYMKSTHPNLKTVKEWYPSAIFTDELAWAASWIYAATKDEQYRTAADGFIAKSLDHSNEYSWDEKLPGVYTLLFTLTKNATYKAGAEGFFKDYWPGGTVKQTAKGLAFLGSWGSLGYASATGFLMMTYAKAVGFQDANATHSVSFSAQQLNYMLGDCGRSWVVGFGEGSPIRPYHKSSYNSFIDYPMRGKDNGAQGEDFLNSQTVTQDYNAAFTGLNAAMIEYYGGGNFKAFSDCGLDLGWSHPNATNPPQWPEGDCYHTCATTCNAAVSGGGSSPSNTNSTSSSGSSGGSKSGNGATINKHAIGFTLVAVISGVIASLML
;
A
#
# COMPACT_ATOMS: atom_id res chain seq x y z
N MET A 1 -35.35 20.66 17.69
CA MET A 1 -35.28 22.14 17.83
C MET A 1 -34.02 22.63 18.55
N THR A 2 -33.38 21.87 19.44
CA THR A 2 -32.18 22.32 20.19
C THR A 2 -30.88 22.42 19.38
N ARG A 3 -30.82 21.91 18.13
CA ARG A 3 -29.63 22.00 17.25
C ARG A 3 -29.55 23.28 16.39
N VAL A 4 -30.60 24.11 16.36
CA VAL A 4 -30.64 25.35 15.55
C VAL A 4 -30.09 26.58 16.31
N LEU A 5 -29.88 26.44 17.63
CA LEU A 5 -29.38 27.53 18.48
C LEU A 5 -27.84 27.55 18.63
N ALA A 6 -27.16 26.45 18.32
CA ALA A 6 -25.69 26.37 18.39
C ALA A 6 -25.03 27.15 17.23
N THR A 7 -25.51 26.94 16.00
CA THR A 7 -24.99 27.60 14.79
C THR A 7 -25.20 29.12 14.84
N SER A 8 -26.35 29.59 15.34
CA SER A 8 -26.64 31.03 15.46
C SER A 8 -25.76 31.75 16.49
N LEU A 9 -25.24 31.06 17.51
CA LEU A 9 -24.36 31.67 18.52
C LEU A 9 -22.90 31.82 18.06
N LEU A 10 -22.43 30.95 17.16
CA LEU A 10 -21.10 31.06 16.55
C LEU A 10 -21.02 32.22 15.55
N VAL A 11 -22.05 32.43 14.72
CA VAL A 11 -22.12 33.59 13.81
C VAL A 11 -22.10 34.92 14.58
N LEU A 12 -22.73 34.97 15.76
CA LEU A 12 -22.70 36.15 16.65
C LEU A 12 -21.36 36.34 17.38
N HIS A 13 -20.59 35.27 17.65
CA HIS A 13 -19.23 35.41 18.18
C HIS A 13 -18.23 35.87 17.11
N ALA A 14 -18.35 35.38 15.88
CA ALA A 14 -17.56 35.89 14.75
C ALA A 14 -17.82 37.39 14.53
N ALA A 15 -19.09 37.80 14.49
CA ALA A 15 -19.47 39.21 14.35
C ALA A 15 -18.96 40.09 15.51
N ALA A 16 -18.85 39.55 16.74
CA ALA A 16 -18.27 40.26 17.88
C ALA A 16 -16.74 40.39 17.81
N GLN A 17 -16.04 39.42 17.22
CA GLN A 17 -14.59 39.49 17.01
C GLN A 17 -14.21 40.49 15.90
N PHE A 18 -15.03 40.64 14.85
CA PHE A 18 -14.88 41.71 13.86
C PHE A 18 -14.92 43.13 14.48
N ALA A 19 -15.60 43.32 15.63
CA ALA A 19 -15.68 44.61 16.31
C ALA A 19 -14.43 44.96 17.15
N VAL A 20 -13.55 44.00 17.45
CA VAL A 20 -12.35 44.23 18.28
C VAL A 20 -11.11 44.59 17.44
N ALA A 21 -11.18 44.43 16.11
CA ALA A 21 -10.11 44.82 15.19
C ALA A 21 -10.01 46.33 14.89
N GLN A 22 -10.90 47.16 15.46
CA GLN A 22 -10.88 48.63 15.28
C GLN A 22 -10.29 49.37 16.47
N ASN A 23 -8.96 49.32 16.61
CA ASN A 23 -8.23 50.45 17.19
C ASN A 23 -6.82 50.63 16.57
N PRO A 24 -6.71 51.19 15.35
CA PRO A 24 -5.46 51.30 14.62
C PRO A 24 -4.70 52.60 14.94
N GLU A 25 -4.26 52.79 16.19
CA GLU A 25 -3.43 53.95 16.53
C GLU A 25 -1.93 53.71 16.25
N ASN A 26 -1.48 54.29 15.15
CA ASN A 26 -0.15 54.86 14.95
C ASN A 26 1.09 54.01 15.34
N GLN A 27 1.44 53.07 14.46
CA GLN A 27 2.86 52.87 14.12
C GLN A 27 3.04 52.99 12.60
N ALA A 28 3.29 54.21 12.15
CA ALA A 28 3.86 54.47 10.84
C ALA A 28 5.33 54.03 10.84
N ASN A 29 5.56 52.72 10.75
CA ASN A 29 6.90 52.17 10.61
C ASN A 29 7.50 52.68 9.30
N SER A 30 8.63 53.39 9.42
CA SER A 30 9.43 53.81 8.28
C SER A 30 9.95 52.58 7.55
N VAL A 31 9.29 52.21 6.44
CA VAL A 31 9.73 51.11 5.58
C VAL A 31 11.07 51.50 4.98
N VAL A 32 12.16 50.96 5.53
CA VAL A 32 13.47 50.98 4.89
C VAL A 32 13.31 50.17 3.59
N PRO A 33 13.60 50.72 2.40
CA PRO A 33 13.48 49.99 1.16
C PRO A 33 14.29 48.69 1.21
N TYR A 34 13.72 47.58 0.78
CA TYR A 34 14.45 46.32 0.71
C TYR A 34 15.64 46.47 -0.25
N GLU A 35 16.86 46.30 0.26
CA GLU A 35 18.05 46.26 -0.56
C GLU A 35 18.16 44.88 -1.21
N VAL A 36 18.04 44.83 -2.54
CA VAL A 36 18.24 43.59 -3.29
C VAL A 36 19.69 43.12 -3.07
N PRO A 37 19.91 41.90 -2.57
CA PRO A 37 21.27 41.35 -2.44
C PRO A 37 22.03 41.40 -3.77
N ALA A 38 23.35 41.58 -3.74
CA ALA A 38 24.18 41.51 -4.96
C ALA A 38 24.38 40.05 -5.45
N GLU A 39 24.34 39.11 -4.51
CA GLU A 39 24.42 37.67 -4.74
C GLU A 39 23.12 37.00 -4.30
N PRO A 40 22.66 35.93 -4.98
CA PRO A 40 21.45 35.23 -4.61
C PRO A 40 21.57 34.65 -3.19
N ARG A 41 20.56 34.92 -2.36
CA ARG A 41 20.55 34.49 -0.94
C ARG A 41 20.18 33.02 -0.74
N TYR A 42 19.44 32.47 -1.71
CA TYR A 42 18.92 31.10 -1.73
C TYR A 42 19.18 30.48 -3.10
N ASP A 43 19.27 29.15 -3.14
CA ASP A 43 19.35 28.42 -4.41
C ASP A 43 17.96 28.32 -5.05
N TYR A 44 17.61 29.32 -5.88
CA TYR A 44 16.34 29.33 -6.59
C TYR A 44 16.20 28.17 -7.60
N ALA A 45 17.29 27.50 -8.00
CA ALA A 45 17.23 26.33 -8.88
C ALA A 45 16.78 25.09 -8.10
N GLU A 46 17.27 24.90 -6.87
CA GLU A 46 16.73 23.89 -5.94
C GLU A 46 15.24 24.10 -5.68
N VAL A 47 14.83 25.36 -5.45
CA VAL A 47 13.42 25.69 -5.19
C VAL A 47 12.56 25.45 -6.44
N LEU A 48 13.01 25.87 -7.63
CA LEU A 48 12.30 25.64 -8.89
C LEU A 48 12.07 24.15 -9.14
N HIS A 49 13.12 23.34 -9.01
CA HIS A 49 13.08 21.88 -9.16
C HIS A 49 12.07 21.24 -8.18
N LYS A 50 12.10 21.66 -6.91
CA LYS A 50 11.13 21.19 -5.91
C LYS A 50 9.71 21.66 -6.20
N SER A 51 9.51 22.90 -6.68
CA SER A 51 8.19 23.43 -7.03
C SER A 51 7.54 22.66 -8.19
N LEU A 52 8.35 22.17 -9.14
CA LEU A 52 7.90 21.24 -10.18
C LEU A 52 7.60 19.83 -9.63
N LEU A 53 8.40 19.36 -8.65
CA LEU A 53 8.16 18.09 -7.96
C LEU A 53 6.86 18.10 -7.11
N PHE A 54 6.40 19.26 -6.64
CA PHE A 54 5.06 19.40 -6.04
C PHE A 54 3.95 19.06 -7.04
N TYR A 55 4.05 19.47 -8.31
CA TYR A 55 3.05 19.09 -9.31
C TYR A 55 3.03 17.57 -9.55
N HIS A 56 4.17 16.86 -9.49
CA HIS A 56 4.17 15.39 -9.46
C HIS A 56 3.35 14.82 -8.29
N ALA A 57 3.39 15.46 -7.12
CA ALA A 57 2.58 15.06 -5.97
C ALA A 57 1.07 15.28 -6.17
N GLN A 58 0.67 16.19 -7.07
CA GLN A 58 -0.73 16.44 -7.42
C GLN A 58 -1.25 15.62 -8.62
N ARG A 59 -0.40 14.89 -9.37
CA ARG A 59 -0.82 14.15 -10.58
C ARG A 59 -1.89 13.09 -10.26
N SER A 60 -2.98 13.11 -11.02
CA SER A 60 -4.06 12.12 -11.03
C SER A 60 -3.92 11.21 -12.25
N GLY A 61 -4.47 10.00 -12.20
CA GLY A 61 -4.44 9.06 -13.33
C GLY A 61 -3.28 8.08 -13.26
N LYS A 62 -2.90 7.52 -14.41
CA LYS A 62 -1.84 6.52 -14.55
C LYS A 62 -0.46 7.19 -14.68
N LEU A 63 0.34 7.18 -13.61
CA LEU A 63 1.61 7.91 -13.52
C LEU A 63 2.73 7.33 -14.41
N GLY A 64 2.64 6.03 -14.73
CA GLY A 64 3.57 5.36 -15.63
C GLY A 64 4.98 5.11 -15.04
N PRO A 65 5.93 4.61 -15.86
CA PRO A 65 7.24 4.18 -15.38
C PRO A 65 8.17 5.33 -14.96
N ASN A 66 7.89 6.56 -15.41
CA ASN A 66 8.72 7.74 -15.13
C ASN A 66 8.27 8.50 -13.87
N ARG A 67 7.47 7.89 -12.98
CA ARG A 67 7.04 8.51 -11.73
C ARG A 67 8.26 8.88 -10.87
N ARG A 68 8.37 10.14 -10.45
CA ARG A 68 9.49 10.62 -9.62
C ARG A 68 9.27 10.33 -8.13
N LEU A 69 8.03 10.42 -7.66
CA LEU A 69 7.65 10.16 -6.27
C LEU A 69 7.24 8.69 -6.11
N ALA A 70 8.01 7.91 -5.36
CA ALA A 70 7.73 6.49 -5.11
C ALA A 70 6.51 6.26 -4.21
N TRP A 71 6.13 7.27 -3.42
CA TRP A 71 4.96 7.26 -2.55
C TRP A 71 3.65 7.68 -3.24
N ARG A 72 3.70 8.06 -4.52
CA ARG A 72 2.51 8.29 -5.36
C ARG A 72 2.28 7.08 -6.28
N GLY A 73 1.02 6.71 -6.45
CA GLY A 73 0.56 5.60 -7.29
C GLY A 73 -0.41 6.05 -8.39
N ASP A 74 -0.78 5.09 -9.23
CA ASP A 74 -1.89 5.29 -10.17
C ASP A 74 -3.19 5.54 -9.38
N SER A 75 -4.05 6.46 -9.83
CA SER A 75 -5.31 6.83 -9.16
C SER A 75 -6.39 7.19 -10.19
N CYS A 76 -7.65 7.42 -9.77
CA CYS A 76 -8.72 7.83 -10.70
C CYS A 76 -9.02 6.79 -11.80
N PHE A 77 -8.87 5.48 -11.50
CA PHE A 77 -8.94 4.41 -12.50
C PHE A 77 -10.30 4.30 -13.22
N ASP A 78 -11.38 4.59 -12.49
CA ASP A 78 -12.76 4.55 -12.98
C ASP A 78 -13.27 5.95 -13.42
N CYS A 79 -12.37 6.92 -13.61
CA CYS A 79 -12.66 8.28 -14.06
C CYS A 79 -12.96 8.36 -15.56
N THR A 80 -13.92 7.57 -16.03
CA THR A 80 -14.48 7.69 -17.38
C THR A 80 -15.79 8.47 -17.32
N GLY A 81 -15.94 9.49 -18.16
CA GLY A 81 -17.21 10.20 -18.29
C GLY A 81 -18.30 9.35 -18.96
N PRO A 82 -19.60 9.67 -18.77
CA PRO A 82 -20.71 8.93 -19.36
C PRO A 82 -20.74 8.90 -20.90
N ASN A 83 -19.98 9.75 -21.60
CA ASN A 83 -19.83 9.72 -23.06
C ASN A 83 -18.56 8.97 -23.52
N GLY A 84 -17.78 8.41 -22.58
CA GLY A 84 -16.52 7.70 -22.86
C GLY A 84 -15.26 8.59 -22.74
N GLU A 85 -15.36 9.76 -22.13
CA GLU A 85 -14.23 10.67 -21.90
C GLU A 85 -13.22 10.08 -20.90
N ASP A 86 -11.92 10.06 -21.20
CA ASP A 86 -10.88 9.71 -20.24
C ASP A 86 -10.52 10.92 -19.35
N LEU A 87 -11.10 10.96 -18.16
CA LEU A 87 -10.91 12.03 -17.18
C LEU A 87 -9.94 11.61 -16.06
N SER A 88 -9.14 10.55 -16.27
CA SER A 88 -8.22 10.02 -15.26
C SER A 88 -7.02 10.94 -15.00
N GLY A 89 -6.43 11.55 -16.04
CA GLY A 89 -5.25 12.42 -15.97
C GLY A 89 -5.44 13.78 -15.28
N GLY A 90 -4.50 14.70 -15.45
CA GLY A 90 -4.55 16.05 -14.86
C GLY A 90 -4.14 16.09 -13.38
N TYR A 91 -4.51 17.15 -12.67
CA TYR A 91 -4.08 17.42 -11.29
C TYR A 91 -5.25 17.46 -10.30
N PHE A 92 -5.01 16.94 -9.10
CA PHE A 92 -5.86 17.23 -7.93
C PHE A 92 -5.55 18.63 -7.40
N GLU A 93 -6.58 19.34 -6.94
CA GLU A 93 -6.44 20.78 -6.66
C GLU A 93 -5.62 21.08 -5.40
N ALA A 94 -5.81 20.34 -4.31
CA ALA A 94 -5.11 20.56 -3.04
C ALA A 94 -4.92 19.22 -2.29
N ALA A 95 -5.25 19.19 -0.99
CA ALA A 95 -5.33 17.99 -0.17
C ALA A 95 -6.54 17.10 -0.50
N ASN A 96 -7.53 17.63 -1.21
CA ASN A 96 -8.69 16.90 -1.72
C ASN A 96 -8.31 16.12 -2.98
N THR A 97 -9.25 15.30 -3.48
CA THR A 97 -9.10 14.60 -4.76
C THR A 97 -10.09 15.11 -5.82
N MET A 98 -10.47 16.38 -5.71
CA MET A 98 -11.30 17.09 -6.68
C MET A 98 -10.46 17.63 -7.83
N LYS A 99 -11.07 17.74 -9.02
CA LYS A 99 -10.49 18.49 -10.16
C LYS A 99 -11.44 19.63 -10.51
N TRP A 100 -11.11 20.83 -10.06
CA TRP A 100 -11.91 22.05 -10.29
C TRP A 100 -11.37 22.82 -11.49
N GLY A 101 -12.22 23.05 -12.50
CA GLY A 101 -11.80 23.54 -13.82
C GLY A 101 -11.11 24.91 -13.80
N LEU A 102 -11.66 25.89 -13.08
CA LEU A 102 -11.13 27.26 -13.05
C LEU A 102 -9.69 27.34 -12.47
N PRO A 103 -9.40 26.88 -11.22
CA PRO A 103 -8.04 26.94 -10.68
C PRO A 103 -7.05 26.02 -11.39
N LEU A 104 -7.51 24.87 -11.92
CA LEU A 104 -6.68 23.99 -12.74
C LEU A 104 -6.26 24.67 -14.04
N ALA A 105 -7.21 25.26 -14.76
CA ALA A 105 -6.92 25.98 -16.01
C ALA A 105 -5.98 27.16 -15.74
N TRP A 106 -6.24 27.98 -14.71
CA TRP A 106 -5.35 29.09 -14.35
C TRP A 106 -3.93 28.63 -14.04
N THR A 107 -3.78 27.54 -13.29
CA THR A 107 -2.47 26.95 -12.97
C THR A 107 -1.71 26.61 -14.25
N LEU A 108 -2.39 26.02 -15.25
CA LEU A 108 -1.78 25.66 -16.54
C LEU A 108 -1.47 26.87 -17.42
N THR A 109 -2.32 27.90 -17.43
CA THR A 109 -2.03 29.17 -18.09
C THR A 109 -0.81 29.84 -17.46
N GLN A 110 -0.74 29.87 -16.12
CA GLN A 110 0.35 30.49 -15.38
C GLN A 110 1.68 29.74 -15.54
N LEU A 111 1.68 28.40 -15.46
CA LEU A 111 2.87 27.58 -15.75
C LEU A 111 3.36 27.81 -17.19
N SER A 112 2.44 27.91 -18.15
CA SER A 112 2.79 28.28 -19.54
C SER A 112 3.35 29.69 -19.64
N PHE A 113 2.82 30.67 -18.88
CA PHE A 113 3.34 32.03 -18.84
C PHE A 113 4.75 32.09 -18.24
N ASN A 114 5.03 31.29 -17.22
CA ASN A 114 6.37 31.16 -16.63
C ASN A 114 7.40 30.74 -17.70
N VAL A 115 7.08 29.68 -18.46
CA VAL A 115 7.94 29.18 -19.54
C VAL A 115 8.05 30.20 -20.68
N HIS A 116 6.97 30.89 -21.03
CA HIS A 116 6.96 31.92 -22.07
C HIS A 116 7.94 33.08 -21.78
N VAL A 117 8.08 33.50 -20.51
CA VAL A 117 8.94 34.64 -20.12
C VAL A 117 10.36 34.21 -19.69
N PHE A 118 10.50 33.04 -19.07
CA PHE A 118 11.75 32.61 -18.39
C PHE A 118 12.28 31.23 -18.84
N SER A 119 11.90 30.76 -20.03
CA SER A 119 12.41 29.50 -20.62
C SER A 119 13.94 29.37 -20.60
N GLU A 120 14.69 30.43 -20.94
CA GLU A 120 16.17 30.42 -20.92
C GLU A 120 16.73 30.10 -19.53
N ALA A 121 16.17 30.69 -18.47
CA ALA A 121 16.57 30.42 -17.09
C ALA A 121 16.24 28.99 -16.68
N MET A 122 15.07 28.46 -17.07
CA MET A 122 14.70 27.06 -16.85
C MET A 122 15.60 26.09 -17.63
N GLN A 123 16.01 26.43 -18.85
CA GLN A 123 16.94 25.63 -19.66
C GLN A 123 18.34 25.59 -19.01
N ALA A 124 18.82 26.72 -18.50
CA ALA A 124 20.14 26.81 -17.86
C ALA A 124 20.29 25.94 -16.59
N VAL A 125 19.18 25.63 -15.92
CA VAL A 125 19.14 24.72 -14.75
C VAL A 125 18.46 23.38 -15.01
N ASN A 126 18.24 23.02 -16.29
CA ASN A 126 17.68 21.73 -16.74
C ASN A 126 16.22 21.43 -16.30
N GLU A 127 15.40 22.46 -16.04
CA GLU A 127 13.99 22.33 -15.63
C GLU A 127 12.99 22.61 -16.77
N TYR A 128 13.44 23.06 -17.94
CA TYR A 128 12.55 23.42 -19.06
C TYR A 128 11.68 22.26 -19.58
N ASP A 129 12.27 21.08 -19.76
CA ASP A 129 11.52 19.92 -20.26
C ASP A 129 10.58 19.34 -19.18
N GLU A 130 10.91 19.47 -17.89
CA GLU A 130 10.02 19.10 -16.78
C GLU A 130 8.84 20.08 -16.66
N ALA A 131 9.09 21.39 -16.82
CA ALA A 131 8.02 22.38 -16.86
C ALA A 131 7.04 22.12 -18.03
N LEU A 132 7.56 21.75 -19.21
CA LEU A 132 6.72 21.35 -20.35
C LEU A 132 5.93 20.07 -20.04
N GLU A 133 6.56 19.01 -19.54
CA GLU A 133 5.88 17.77 -19.16
C GLU A 133 4.77 18.02 -18.11
N GLY A 134 5.02 18.89 -17.14
CA GLY A 134 4.03 19.35 -16.16
C GLY A 134 2.82 20.06 -16.81
N ILE A 135 3.06 20.98 -17.76
CA ILE A 135 1.98 21.65 -18.51
C ILE A 135 1.20 20.61 -19.33
N LYS A 136 1.91 19.73 -20.06
CA LYS A 136 1.32 18.72 -20.94
C LYS A 136 0.34 17.80 -20.20
N TRP A 137 0.71 17.36 -19.00
CA TRP A 137 -0.12 16.52 -18.14
C TRP A 137 -1.50 17.12 -17.86
N GLY A 138 -1.56 18.45 -17.67
CA GLY A 138 -2.80 19.17 -17.47
C GLY A 138 -3.54 19.50 -18.76
N THR A 139 -2.84 19.86 -19.84
CA THR A 139 -3.49 20.18 -21.11
C THR A 139 -4.05 18.95 -21.83
N ASP A 140 -3.44 17.78 -21.66
CA ASP A 140 -4.04 16.50 -22.11
C ASP A 140 -5.39 16.24 -21.40
N TYR A 141 -5.47 16.51 -20.09
CA TYR A 141 -6.73 16.43 -19.35
C TYR A 141 -7.75 17.47 -19.84
N LEU A 142 -7.36 18.75 -20.01
CA LEU A 142 -8.27 19.77 -20.54
C LEU A 142 -8.79 19.44 -21.94
N VAL A 143 -7.98 18.81 -22.79
CA VAL A 143 -8.42 18.31 -24.11
C VAL A 143 -9.41 17.17 -23.96
N ASN A 144 -9.20 16.22 -23.05
CA ASN A 144 -10.15 15.14 -22.78
C ASN A 144 -11.46 15.64 -22.13
N CYS A 145 -11.44 16.78 -21.42
CA CYS A 145 -12.64 17.45 -20.93
C CYS A 145 -13.56 17.98 -22.04
N ILE A 146 -13.09 18.09 -23.30
CA ILE A 146 -13.90 18.50 -24.45
C ILE A 146 -14.73 17.31 -24.94
N SER A 147 -15.79 16.99 -24.19
CA SER A 147 -16.58 15.76 -24.36
C SER A 147 -17.38 15.70 -25.67
N SER A 148 -17.82 16.84 -26.19
CA SER A 148 -18.56 16.94 -27.45
C SER A 148 -18.49 18.39 -28.01
N PRO A 149 -19.06 18.68 -29.20
CA PRO A 149 -19.16 20.05 -29.70
C PRO A 149 -19.92 21.02 -28.79
N ASP A 150 -20.84 20.52 -27.94
CA ASP A 150 -21.72 21.36 -27.10
C ASP A 150 -21.42 21.25 -25.59
N GLN A 151 -20.44 20.44 -25.18
CA GLN A 151 -20.16 20.17 -23.76
C GLN A 151 -18.66 20.21 -23.43
N PHE A 152 -18.37 20.63 -22.21
CA PHE A 152 -17.05 20.60 -21.57
C PHE A 152 -17.17 20.15 -20.10
N VAL A 153 -16.24 19.35 -19.59
CA VAL A 153 -16.20 18.93 -18.18
C VAL A 153 -15.57 20.05 -17.34
N GLY A 154 -16.39 20.84 -16.64
CA GLY A 154 -15.92 21.93 -15.77
C GLY A 154 -15.48 21.49 -14.37
N GLN A 155 -15.83 20.28 -13.96
CA GLN A 155 -15.42 19.67 -12.69
C GLN A 155 -15.50 18.14 -12.77
N LEU A 156 -14.59 17.46 -12.06
CA LEU A 156 -14.66 16.03 -11.72
C LEU A 156 -14.51 15.84 -10.20
N GLY A 157 -15.20 14.84 -9.65
CA GLY A 157 -15.15 14.46 -8.23
C GLY A 157 -16.44 14.78 -7.48
N VAL A 158 -16.83 13.91 -6.56
CA VAL A 158 -18.03 14.06 -5.72
C VAL A 158 -17.62 14.74 -4.43
N SER A 159 -17.89 16.05 -4.32
CA SER A 159 -17.62 16.77 -3.07
C SER A 159 -18.61 16.35 -1.97
N ALA A 160 -19.91 16.33 -2.22
CA ALA A 160 -20.91 15.98 -1.19
C ALA A 160 -22.17 15.34 -1.79
N ILE A 161 -22.89 14.56 -0.99
CA ILE A 161 -24.24 14.07 -1.28
C ILE A 161 -25.17 14.48 -0.13
N GLY A 162 -26.09 15.41 -0.42
CA GLY A 162 -26.93 16.01 0.61
C GLY A 162 -26.10 16.85 1.59
N GLU A 163 -26.22 16.56 2.89
CA GLU A 163 -25.40 17.19 3.95
C GLU A 163 -24.09 16.43 4.22
N THR A 164 -23.85 15.28 3.57
CA THR A 164 -22.66 14.44 3.79
C THR A 164 -21.56 14.80 2.81
N ASP A 165 -20.45 15.33 3.31
CA ASP A 165 -19.23 15.51 2.52
C ASP A 165 -18.56 14.15 2.25
N ILE A 166 -18.09 13.97 1.01
CA ILE A 166 -17.48 12.76 0.50
C ILE A 166 -15.97 13.01 0.32
N ASP A 167 -15.56 13.98 -0.50
CA ASP A 167 -14.11 14.17 -0.77
C ASP A 167 -13.37 14.82 0.41
N PHE A 168 -13.91 15.87 1.04
CA PHE A 168 -13.33 16.41 2.28
C PHE A 168 -13.52 15.45 3.45
N GLY A 169 -14.60 14.67 3.44
CA GLY A 169 -14.82 13.59 4.40
C GLY A 169 -13.78 12.46 4.33
N TYR A 170 -13.15 12.23 3.17
CA TYR A 170 -12.08 11.25 3.02
C TYR A 170 -10.75 11.74 3.61
N PHE A 171 -9.98 10.89 4.31
CA PHE A 171 -8.70 11.27 4.93
C PHE A 171 -7.48 10.44 4.48
N GLY A 172 -7.56 9.75 3.34
CA GLY A 172 -6.50 8.90 2.81
C GLY A 172 -5.76 9.43 1.56
N PRO A 173 -4.81 8.65 1.01
CA PRO A 173 -4.12 8.98 -0.22
C PRO A 173 -5.03 8.80 -1.45
N ALA A 174 -4.74 9.49 -2.55
CA ALA A 174 -5.64 9.55 -3.71
C ALA A 174 -5.83 8.21 -4.46
N GLU A 175 -4.85 7.32 -4.34
CA GLU A 175 -4.78 5.95 -4.86
C GLU A 175 -5.85 5.03 -4.26
N GLU A 176 -6.30 5.35 -3.04
CA GLU A 176 -7.18 4.52 -2.21
C GLU A 176 -8.61 5.06 -2.13
N TYR A 177 -8.90 6.21 -2.75
CA TYR A 177 -10.20 6.86 -2.68
C TYR A 177 -11.32 5.97 -3.22
N GLU A 178 -11.09 5.30 -4.35
CA GLU A 178 -12.08 4.40 -4.96
C GLU A 178 -12.43 3.21 -4.06
N MET A 179 -11.57 2.84 -3.10
CA MET A 179 -11.83 1.82 -2.08
C MET A 179 -12.55 2.38 -0.85
N TRP A 180 -12.38 3.67 -0.54
CA TRP A 180 -13.09 4.35 0.56
C TRP A 180 -14.51 4.79 0.16
N ALA A 181 -14.65 5.32 -1.05
CA ALA A 181 -15.85 5.99 -1.52
C ALA A 181 -17.11 5.13 -1.27
N PRO A 182 -18.16 5.67 -0.61
CA PRO A 182 -19.31 4.86 -0.23
C PRO A 182 -19.88 4.07 -1.41
N ARG A 183 -20.03 2.76 -1.21
CA ARG A 183 -20.32 1.79 -2.29
C ARG A 183 -21.43 2.27 -3.22
N GLY A 184 -21.08 2.44 -4.50
CA GLY A 184 -21.99 2.90 -5.55
C GLY A 184 -21.81 4.37 -5.95
N ILE A 185 -21.01 5.15 -5.21
CA ILE A 185 -20.55 6.48 -5.62
C ILE A 185 -19.29 6.32 -6.46
N LYS A 186 -19.26 6.97 -7.63
CA LYS A 186 -18.07 7.11 -8.48
C LYS A 186 -17.68 8.57 -8.63
N ARG A 187 -16.40 8.85 -8.89
CA ARG A 187 -15.92 10.21 -9.23
C ARG A 187 -16.65 10.81 -10.44
N SER A 188 -17.06 9.97 -11.39
CA SER A 188 -17.87 10.32 -12.57
C SER A 188 -19.24 10.92 -12.21
N ASP A 189 -19.82 10.55 -11.06
CA ASP A 189 -21.13 11.05 -10.63
C ASP A 189 -21.03 12.53 -10.20
N GLY A 190 -19.81 12.97 -9.90
CA GLY A 190 -19.43 14.35 -9.56
C GLY A 190 -19.15 15.25 -10.77
N ILE A 191 -19.30 14.75 -12.00
CA ILE A 191 -19.06 15.55 -13.20
C ILE A 191 -20.05 16.72 -13.27
N ALA A 192 -19.55 17.90 -13.64
CA ALA A 192 -20.38 19.03 -14.05
C ALA A 192 -20.07 19.42 -15.50
N TYR A 193 -21.03 19.23 -16.40
CA TYR A 193 -20.91 19.67 -17.78
C TYR A 193 -21.26 21.15 -17.92
N ILE A 194 -20.36 21.93 -18.50
CA ILE A 194 -20.59 23.29 -18.97
C ILE A 194 -21.12 23.20 -20.41
N ASN A 195 -22.24 23.85 -20.68
CA ASN A 195 -22.94 23.84 -21.97
C ASN A 195 -23.94 25.01 -22.06
N SER A 196 -24.70 25.11 -23.16
CA SER A 196 -25.67 26.18 -23.39
C SER A 196 -26.81 26.31 -22.37
N THR A 197 -27.11 25.26 -21.60
CA THR A 197 -28.11 25.28 -20.52
C THR A 197 -27.49 25.42 -19.12
N ASN A 198 -26.18 25.19 -19.00
CA ASN A 198 -25.38 25.39 -17.80
C ASN A 198 -24.07 26.14 -18.15
N PRO A 199 -24.14 27.43 -18.52
CA PRO A 199 -22.99 28.18 -19.03
C PRO A 199 -22.01 28.61 -17.93
N SER A 200 -20.72 28.65 -18.29
CA SER A 200 -19.64 29.28 -17.52
C SER A 200 -18.58 29.83 -18.48
N SER A 201 -18.58 31.14 -18.63
CA SER A 201 -17.60 31.91 -19.40
C SER A 201 -16.22 31.83 -18.75
N GLU A 202 -16.14 31.86 -17.41
CA GLU A 202 -14.90 31.84 -16.64
C GLU A 202 -14.16 30.50 -16.80
N ILE A 203 -14.84 29.35 -16.61
CA ILE A 203 -14.20 28.03 -16.78
C ILE A 203 -13.77 27.78 -18.23
N LEU A 204 -14.62 28.12 -19.22
CA LEU A 204 -14.29 27.93 -20.64
C LEU A 204 -13.23 28.92 -21.12
N GLY A 205 -13.27 30.16 -20.63
CA GLY A 205 -12.32 31.23 -20.93
C GLY A 205 -10.93 30.92 -20.40
N GLU A 206 -10.78 30.60 -19.11
CA GLU A 206 -9.48 30.21 -18.56
C GLU A 206 -8.96 28.91 -19.19
N SER A 207 -9.84 27.95 -19.50
CA SER A 207 -9.42 26.74 -20.25
C SER A 207 -8.93 27.07 -21.66
N ALA A 208 -9.57 28.03 -22.35
CA ALA A 208 -9.08 28.54 -23.63
C ALA A 208 -7.73 29.27 -23.49
N ALA A 209 -7.54 30.05 -22.43
CA ALA A 209 -6.27 30.70 -22.11
C ALA A 209 -5.16 29.68 -21.87
N ALA A 210 -5.42 28.63 -21.08
CA ALA A 210 -4.48 27.55 -20.78
C ALA A 210 -4.02 26.82 -22.06
N LEU A 211 -4.96 26.42 -22.92
CA LEU A 211 -4.64 25.74 -24.18
C LEU A 211 -3.91 26.67 -25.17
N ALA A 212 -4.28 27.95 -25.23
CA ALA A 212 -3.58 28.94 -26.06
C ALA A 212 -2.15 29.19 -25.56
N ALA A 213 -1.96 29.43 -24.26
CA ALA A 213 -0.65 29.65 -23.65
C ALA A 213 0.27 28.43 -23.81
N ALA A 214 -0.27 27.23 -23.60
CA ALA A 214 0.46 25.99 -23.84
C ALA A 214 0.88 25.84 -25.31
N SER A 215 0.00 26.17 -26.26
CA SER A 215 0.35 26.13 -27.69
C SER A 215 1.56 27.01 -28.04
N VAL A 216 1.73 28.16 -27.37
CA VAL A 216 2.88 29.05 -27.56
C VAL A 216 4.18 28.38 -27.13
N VAL A 217 4.20 27.74 -25.96
CA VAL A 217 5.43 27.13 -25.41
C VAL A 217 5.79 25.80 -26.07
N PHE A 218 4.79 25.06 -26.59
CA PHE A 218 5.02 23.84 -27.36
C PHE A 218 5.41 24.08 -28.83
N ALA A 219 5.16 25.25 -29.41
CA ALA A 219 5.33 25.53 -30.85
C ALA A 219 6.72 25.16 -31.45
N ASN A 220 7.77 25.13 -30.63
CA ASN A 220 9.13 24.73 -31.05
C ASN A 220 9.51 23.28 -30.68
N LYS A 221 8.78 22.62 -29.77
CA LYS A 221 9.05 21.26 -29.27
C LYS A 221 8.14 20.23 -29.93
N ASP A 222 6.86 20.53 -30.06
CA ASP A 222 5.83 19.70 -30.68
C ASP A 222 4.79 20.59 -31.39
N LYS A 223 4.92 20.68 -32.71
CA LYS A 223 4.07 21.55 -33.55
C LYS A 223 2.66 21.00 -33.68
N ASP A 224 2.50 19.70 -33.90
CA ASP A 224 1.21 19.08 -34.13
C ASP A 224 0.36 19.17 -32.85
N TYR A 225 0.98 18.99 -31.68
CA TYR A 225 0.34 19.22 -30.39
C TYR A 225 -0.02 20.70 -30.19
N ALA A 226 0.89 21.64 -30.47
CA ALA A 226 0.61 23.06 -30.38
C ALA A 226 -0.56 23.50 -31.28
N GLU A 227 -0.64 23.01 -32.53
CA GLU A 227 -1.74 23.30 -33.44
C GLU A 227 -3.07 22.71 -32.94
N LYS A 228 -3.06 21.49 -32.39
CA LYS A 228 -4.21 20.87 -31.74
C LYS A 228 -4.71 21.72 -30.56
N LEU A 229 -3.81 22.12 -29.65
CA LEU A 229 -4.17 22.94 -28.48
C LEU A 229 -4.75 24.29 -28.90
N ARG A 230 -4.14 24.96 -29.88
CA ARG A 230 -4.63 26.24 -30.42
C ARG A 230 -6.01 26.11 -31.07
N GLY A 231 -6.28 25.01 -31.78
CA GLY A 231 -7.61 24.72 -32.34
C GLY A 231 -8.68 24.58 -31.26
N HIS A 232 -8.39 23.82 -30.20
CA HIS A 232 -9.28 23.68 -29.05
C HIS A 232 -9.44 24.98 -28.25
N ALA A 233 -8.40 25.82 -28.15
CA ALA A 233 -8.50 27.12 -27.49
C ALA A 233 -9.51 28.06 -28.19
N VAL A 234 -9.48 28.13 -29.53
CA VAL A 234 -10.44 28.92 -30.32
C VAL A 234 -11.87 28.38 -30.18
N ASP A 235 -12.04 27.06 -30.16
CA ASP A 235 -13.33 26.40 -29.91
C ASP A 235 -13.90 26.75 -28.52
N LEU A 236 -13.13 26.52 -27.43
CA LEU A 236 -13.56 26.84 -26.07
C LEU A 236 -13.87 28.35 -25.90
N TYR A 237 -13.07 29.23 -26.50
CA TYR A 237 -13.34 30.67 -26.51
C TYR A 237 -14.66 31.02 -27.20
N THR A 238 -14.93 30.39 -28.35
CA THR A 238 -16.16 30.57 -29.12
C THR A 238 -17.39 30.12 -28.31
N ARG A 239 -17.28 28.98 -27.60
CA ARG A 239 -18.34 28.51 -26.68
C ARG A 239 -18.56 29.47 -25.52
N ALA A 240 -17.49 29.94 -24.86
CA ALA A 240 -17.55 30.90 -23.75
C ALA A 240 -18.26 32.20 -24.13
N THR A 241 -17.96 32.72 -25.33
CA THR A 241 -18.55 33.97 -25.84
C THR A 241 -19.94 33.80 -26.47
N THR A 242 -20.28 32.62 -26.95
CA THR A 242 -21.62 32.30 -27.49
C THR A 242 -22.65 32.04 -26.37
N TYR A 243 -22.25 31.29 -25.35
CA TYR A 243 -23.11 30.92 -24.22
C TYR A 243 -22.61 31.58 -22.94
N GLN A 244 -22.67 32.92 -22.91
CA GLN A 244 -22.21 33.70 -21.76
C GLN A 244 -23.04 33.43 -20.51
N GLY A 245 -22.35 33.17 -19.40
CA GLY A 245 -22.94 32.99 -18.08
C GLY A 245 -21.84 32.70 -17.06
N SER A 246 -22.19 32.69 -15.78
CA SER A 246 -21.25 32.33 -14.71
C SER A 246 -21.72 31.09 -13.98
N TYR A 247 -20.77 30.21 -13.62
CA TYR A 247 -21.09 29.02 -12.84
C TYR A 247 -21.63 29.38 -11.46
N MET A 248 -21.33 30.59 -10.94
CA MET A 248 -21.94 31.15 -9.72
C MET A 248 -23.47 31.18 -9.79
N ARG A 249 -24.05 31.33 -10.98
CA ARG A 249 -25.51 31.31 -11.24
C ARG A 249 -26.06 29.91 -11.55
N SER A 250 -25.21 28.89 -11.69
CA SER A 250 -25.63 27.52 -11.97
C SER A 250 -26.48 26.92 -10.84
N THR A 251 -27.51 26.15 -11.18
CA THR A 251 -28.26 25.30 -10.23
C THR A 251 -27.78 23.85 -10.19
N HIS A 252 -26.73 23.50 -10.93
CA HIS A 252 -26.19 22.14 -11.00
C HIS A 252 -25.64 21.71 -9.63
N PRO A 253 -26.02 20.53 -9.07
CA PRO A 253 -25.66 20.15 -7.71
C PRO A 253 -24.14 20.09 -7.49
N ASN A 254 -23.41 19.46 -8.43
CA ASN A 254 -21.96 19.33 -8.34
C ASN A 254 -21.22 20.68 -8.39
N LEU A 255 -21.84 21.75 -8.91
CA LEU A 255 -21.27 23.10 -8.94
C LEU A 255 -21.63 23.94 -7.70
N GLN A 256 -22.42 23.45 -6.74
CA GLN A 256 -22.74 24.28 -5.56
C GLN A 256 -21.54 24.40 -4.60
N THR A 257 -20.78 23.32 -4.36
CA THR A 257 -19.63 23.39 -3.43
C THR A 257 -18.48 24.23 -3.98
N VAL A 258 -18.18 24.16 -5.28
CA VAL A 258 -17.08 24.95 -5.88
C VAL A 258 -17.35 26.47 -5.86
N LYS A 259 -18.61 26.92 -5.74
CA LYS A 259 -18.92 28.34 -5.46
C LYS A 259 -18.49 28.81 -4.08
N SER A 260 -18.44 27.89 -3.10
CA SER A 260 -18.03 28.22 -1.73
C SER A 260 -16.52 28.28 -1.58
N TRP A 261 -15.79 27.48 -2.37
CA TRP A 261 -14.33 27.38 -2.31
C TRP A 261 -13.60 28.29 -3.31
N TYR A 262 -14.13 28.43 -4.52
CA TYR A 262 -13.50 29.12 -5.64
C TYR A 262 -14.38 30.22 -6.28
N PRO A 263 -15.12 31.03 -5.49
CA PRO A 263 -16.13 31.96 -6.02
C PRO A 263 -15.57 32.91 -7.08
N SER A 264 -16.12 32.85 -8.31
CA SER A 264 -15.77 33.78 -9.39
C SER A 264 -16.44 35.14 -9.20
N THR A 265 -15.68 36.22 -9.34
CA THR A 265 -16.15 37.61 -9.17
C THR A 265 -16.81 38.15 -10.45
N ILE A 266 -16.12 38.03 -11.59
CA ILE A 266 -16.56 38.38 -12.94
C ILE A 266 -16.06 37.31 -13.93
N PHE A 267 -16.45 37.39 -15.21
CA PHE A 267 -15.90 36.51 -16.25
C PHE A 267 -15.32 37.26 -17.46
N GLU A 268 -15.59 38.56 -17.54
CA GLU A 268 -15.16 39.43 -18.63
C GLU A 268 -13.64 39.50 -18.74
N ASP A 269 -12.91 39.28 -17.64
CA ASP A 269 -11.46 39.26 -17.60
C ASP A 269 -10.85 37.91 -17.99
N GLU A 270 -11.46 36.73 -17.74
CA GLU A 270 -11.06 35.50 -18.46
C GLU A 270 -11.25 35.64 -19.97
N LEU A 271 -12.32 36.31 -20.42
CA LEU A 271 -12.55 36.56 -21.84
C LEU A 271 -11.57 37.56 -22.45
N ALA A 272 -11.04 38.49 -21.64
CA ALA A 272 -9.93 39.37 -22.04
C ALA A 272 -8.59 38.61 -22.07
N TRP A 273 -8.32 37.81 -21.04
CA TRP A 273 -7.10 37.03 -20.84
C TRP A 273 -6.92 35.96 -21.91
N SER A 274 -7.96 35.19 -22.20
CA SER A 274 -7.96 34.18 -23.25
C SER A 274 -7.85 34.79 -24.66
N ALA A 275 -8.49 35.93 -24.92
CA ALA A 275 -8.28 36.67 -26.18
C ALA A 275 -6.83 37.19 -26.31
N ALA A 276 -6.22 37.65 -25.22
CA ALA A 276 -4.82 38.05 -25.21
C ALA A 276 -3.87 36.86 -25.47
N TRP A 277 -4.13 35.69 -24.90
CA TRP A 277 -3.37 34.48 -25.21
C TRP A 277 -3.57 33.98 -26.65
N LEU A 278 -4.79 34.04 -27.17
CA LEU A 278 -5.07 33.72 -28.58
C LEU A 278 -4.34 34.68 -29.53
N TYR A 279 -4.20 35.97 -29.17
CA TYR A 279 -3.35 36.91 -29.90
C TYR A 279 -1.89 36.46 -29.91
N VAL A 280 -1.32 36.08 -28.76
CA VAL A 280 0.07 35.58 -28.68
C VAL A 280 0.26 34.26 -29.46
N ALA A 281 -0.74 33.38 -29.45
CA ALA A 281 -0.70 32.06 -30.13
C ALA A 281 -0.93 32.10 -31.65
N THR A 282 -1.47 33.19 -32.19
CA THR A 282 -1.84 33.32 -33.62
C THR A 282 -1.15 34.47 -34.34
N GLY A 283 -0.79 35.55 -33.63
CA GLY A 283 -0.40 36.83 -34.24
C GLY A 283 -1.55 37.59 -34.91
N ASP A 284 -2.81 37.12 -34.84
CA ASP A 284 -3.94 37.82 -35.44
C ASP A 284 -4.42 38.95 -34.53
N GLU A 285 -4.16 40.17 -35.01
CA GLU A 285 -4.53 41.46 -34.40
C GLU A 285 -6.05 41.59 -34.08
N GLN A 286 -6.91 40.76 -34.67
CA GLN A 286 -8.32 40.67 -34.26
C GLN A 286 -8.47 40.19 -32.82
N TRP A 287 -7.70 39.20 -32.37
CA TRP A 287 -7.74 38.75 -30.98
C TRP A 287 -7.29 39.84 -30.00
N ARG A 288 -6.31 40.67 -30.37
CA ARG A 288 -5.92 41.84 -29.55
C ARG A 288 -7.06 42.85 -29.42
N ARG A 289 -7.76 43.16 -30.52
CA ARG A 289 -8.94 44.04 -30.49
C ARG A 289 -10.06 43.46 -29.62
N THR A 290 -10.30 42.15 -29.71
CA THR A 290 -11.27 41.46 -28.86
C THR A 290 -10.84 41.47 -27.38
N ALA A 291 -9.54 41.36 -27.07
CA ALA A 291 -9.04 41.56 -25.71
C ALA A 291 -9.30 42.99 -25.21
N ASP A 292 -9.04 44.02 -26.02
CA ASP A 292 -9.36 45.43 -25.69
C ASP A 292 -10.85 45.63 -25.37
N GLU A 293 -11.75 45.01 -26.15
CA GLU A 293 -13.20 45.05 -25.93
C GLU A 293 -13.62 44.43 -24.59
N TRP A 294 -12.99 43.32 -24.18
CA TRP A 294 -13.28 42.66 -22.91
C TRP A 294 -12.64 43.37 -21.72
N ILE A 295 -11.41 43.92 -21.85
CA ILE A 295 -10.79 44.82 -20.86
C ILE A 295 -11.73 46.00 -20.55
N ALA A 296 -12.33 46.60 -21.58
CA ALA A 296 -13.26 47.70 -21.41
C ALA A 296 -14.57 47.30 -20.70
N LYS A 297 -15.07 46.09 -20.92
CA LYS A 297 -16.26 45.54 -20.23
C LYS A 297 -15.97 45.16 -18.78
N ALA A 298 -14.78 44.64 -18.50
CA ALA A 298 -14.31 44.26 -17.17
C ALA A 298 -13.98 45.48 -16.27
N GLY A 299 -14.36 46.70 -16.66
CA GLY A 299 -14.60 47.82 -15.75
C GLY A 299 -13.41 48.41 -14.99
N GLY A 300 -12.18 47.94 -15.25
CA GLY A 300 -11.00 48.33 -14.48
C GLY A 300 -10.78 47.54 -13.19
N HIS A 301 -11.23 46.28 -13.14
CA HIS A 301 -10.92 45.29 -12.09
C HIS A 301 -9.40 44.98 -12.02
N LEU A 302 -8.64 45.91 -11.45
CA LEU A 302 -7.21 45.80 -11.17
C LEU A 302 -7.00 45.66 -9.66
N GLY A 303 -7.83 44.85 -9.00
CA GLY A 303 -7.75 44.59 -7.56
C GLY A 303 -6.81 43.43 -7.25
N GLU A 304 -6.85 42.39 -8.07
CA GLU A 304 -6.24 41.10 -7.81
C GLU A 304 -5.55 40.51 -9.05
N TYR A 305 -4.64 39.55 -8.83
CA TYR A 305 -4.07 38.70 -9.88
C TYR A 305 -3.93 37.28 -9.33
N SER A 306 -4.88 36.42 -9.66
CA SER A 306 -5.04 35.07 -9.11
C SER A 306 -5.80 34.18 -10.10
N TRP A 307 -6.31 33.04 -9.61
CA TRP A 307 -7.26 32.20 -10.34
C TRP A 307 -8.63 32.86 -10.58
N ASP A 308 -8.97 33.94 -9.87
CA ASP A 308 -10.18 34.76 -10.06
C ASP A 308 -9.87 35.93 -11.01
N GLU A 309 -9.34 37.06 -10.53
CA GLU A 309 -9.04 38.21 -11.41
C GLU A 309 -7.75 38.04 -12.24
N LYS A 310 -7.84 38.35 -13.54
CA LYS A 310 -6.78 38.21 -14.56
C LYS A 310 -6.25 39.52 -15.12
N LEU A 311 -6.97 40.63 -15.02
CA LEU A 311 -6.66 41.86 -15.80
C LEU A 311 -5.22 42.37 -15.65
N PRO A 312 -4.58 42.40 -14.46
CA PRO A 312 -3.17 42.83 -14.37
C PRO A 312 -2.22 41.93 -15.16
N GLY A 313 -2.50 40.61 -15.19
CA GLY A 313 -1.82 39.64 -16.04
C GLY A 313 -2.08 39.90 -17.52
N THR A 314 -3.33 40.16 -17.91
CA THR A 314 -3.70 40.52 -19.30
C THR A 314 -2.97 41.77 -19.78
N HIS A 315 -2.91 42.83 -18.97
CA HIS A 315 -2.14 44.03 -19.27
C HIS A 315 -0.63 43.72 -19.38
N MET A 316 -0.08 42.90 -18.47
CA MET A 316 1.33 42.52 -18.55
C MET A 316 1.64 41.72 -19.82
N LEU A 317 0.82 40.72 -20.18
CA LEU A 317 0.99 39.91 -21.39
C LEU A 317 0.91 40.75 -22.67
N LEU A 318 -0.09 41.63 -22.77
CA LEU A 318 -0.22 42.51 -23.93
C LEU A 318 0.91 43.55 -23.98
N PHE A 319 1.41 44.04 -22.85
CA PHE A 319 2.60 44.89 -22.81
C PHE A 319 3.88 44.15 -23.22
N LEU A 320 4.08 42.91 -22.75
CA LEU A 320 5.20 42.04 -23.14
C LEU A 320 5.26 41.90 -24.67
N GLN A 321 4.12 41.58 -25.28
CA GLN A 321 3.99 41.29 -26.70
C GLN A 321 4.06 42.54 -27.60
N THR A 322 3.44 43.66 -27.19
CA THR A 322 3.26 44.84 -28.06
C THR A 322 4.13 46.05 -27.70
N LYS A 323 4.71 46.07 -26.49
CA LYS A 323 5.36 47.24 -25.87
C LYS A 323 4.46 48.50 -25.81
N ASN A 324 3.15 48.35 -25.92
CA ASN A 324 2.21 49.48 -25.92
C ASN A 324 2.07 50.10 -24.52
N GLU A 325 2.29 51.42 -24.43
CA GLU A 325 2.26 52.21 -23.20
C GLU A 325 0.90 52.22 -22.49
N THR A 326 -0.23 51.97 -23.19
CA THR A 326 -1.55 51.83 -22.55
C THR A 326 -1.60 50.60 -21.65
N TYR A 327 -1.11 49.45 -22.12
CA TYR A 327 -1.07 48.22 -21.30
C TYR A 327 -0.04 48.34 -20.18
N LYS A 328 1.10 48.99 -20.46
CA LYS A 328 2.11 49.33 -19.45
C LYS A 328 1.52 50.18 -18.31
N ALA A 329 0.74 51.21 -18.63
CA ALA A 329 0.07 52.04 -17.64
C ALA A 329 -0.95 51.24 -16.81
N GLY A 330 -1.67 50.29 -17.42
CA GLY A 330 -2.58 49.38 -16.70
C GLY A 330 -1.87 48.50 -15.67
N VAL A 331 -0.75 47.86 -16.03
CA VAL A 331 0.02 47.04 -15.07
C VAL A 331 0.76 47.91 -14.03
N GLU A 332 1.26 49.10 -14.42
CA GLU A 332 1.84 50.06 -13.47
C GLU A 332 0.79 50.60 -12.46
N GLN A 333 -0.47 50.77 -12.87
CA GLN A 333 -1.57 51.11 -11.96
C GLN A 333 -1.78 50.02 -10.91
N TYR A 334 -1.77 48.74 -11.31
CA TYR A 334 -1.85 47.62 -10.36
C TYR A 334 -0.66 47.62 -9.40
N PHE A 335 0.57 47.78 -9.91
CA PHE A 335 1.78 47.84 -9.10
C PHE A 335 1.75 48.94 -8.02
N ASN A 336 1.08 50.07 -8.28
CA ASN A 336 0.96 51.15 -7.30
C ASN A 336 0.16 50.76 -6.04
N THR A 337 -0.67 49.72 -6.08
CA THR A 337 -1.39 49.23 -4.88
C THR A 337 -0.45 48.56 -3.86
N PHE A 338 0.68 48.01 -4.32
CA PHE A 338 1.70 47.33 -3.50
C PHE A 338 2.89 48.22 -3.11
N ARG A 339 2.99 49.45 -3.64
CA ARG A 339 4.04 50.41 -3.25
C ARG A 339 3.90 50.82 -1.78
N PRO A 340 4.97 51.27 -1.12
CA PRO A 340 4.87 51.94 0.17
C PRO A 340 3.87 53.10 0.12
N GLY A 341 2.82 53.04 0.94
CA GLY A 341 1.69 53.99 0.93
C GLY A 341 0.53 53.64 0.00
N GLY A 342 0.59 52.48 -0.69
CA GLY A 342 -0.52 51.89 -1.43
C GLY A 342 -1.58 51.25 -0.52
N SER A 343 -2.55 50.56 -1.12
CA SER A 343 -3.66 49.91 -0.40
C SER A 343 -3.28 48.57 0.24
N VAL A 344 -2.32 47.84 -0.34
CA VAL A 344 -1.85 46.56 0.20
C VAL A 344 -0.82 46.82 1.29
N LYS A 345 -1.05 46.24 2.46
CA LYS A 345 -0.19 46.43 3.64
C LYS A 345 0.97 45.44 3.63
N GLN A 346 2.03 45.74 4.38
CA GLN A 346 3.11 44.80 4.67
C GLN A 346 3.09 44.38 6.14
N THR A 347 3.35 43.10 6.41
CA THR A 347 3.58 42.57 7.76
C THR A 347 4.84 43.19 8.39
N ALA A 348 5.07 42.95 9.69
CA ALA A 348 6.23 43.51 10.39
C ALA A 348 7.58 43.02 9.83
N LYS A 349 7.63 41.84 9.20
CA LYS A 349 8.81 41.31 8.50
C LYS A 349 8.78 41.52 6.98
N GLY A 350 7.80 42.24 6.43
CA GLY A 350 7.82 42.72 5.04
C GLY A 350 7.13 41.84 3.98
N LEU A 351 6.29 40.88 4.38
CA LEU A 351 5.38 40.18 3.45
C LEU A 351 4.24 41.13 3.06
N SER A 352 3.96 41.28 1.77
CA SER A 352 2.76 41.96 1.29
C SER A 352 1.52 41.12 1.54
N PHE A 353 0.66 41.61 2.43
CA PHE A 353 -0.51 40.91 2.93
C PHE A 353 -1.76 41.44 2.24
N PHE A 354 -2.10 40.84 1.09
CA PHE A 354 -3.31 41.16 0.33
C PHE A 354 -4.56 40.60 1.03
N TYR A 355 -4.53 39.30 1.35
CA TYR A 355 -5.62 38.57 1.98
C TYR A 355 -5.08 37.44 2.87
N GLY A 356 -5.89 36.92 3.79
CA GLY A 356 -5.50 35.86 4.72
C GLY A 356 -5.24 34.52 4.02
N TRP A 357 -6.19 34.09 3.18
CA TRP A 357 -6.04 32.90 2.33
C TRP A 357 -4.91 33.08 1.31
N GLY A 358 -3.82 32.32 1.44
CA GLY A 358 -2.76 32.29 0.45
C GLY A 358 -2.02 33.63 0.30
N SER A 359 -1.65 34.27 1.42
CA SER A 359 -0.87 35.52 1.41
C SER A 359 0.44 35.41 0.61
N LEU A 360 1.14 34.27 0.71
CA LEU A 360 2.37 33.99 -0.06
C LEU A 360 2.09 33.76 -1.56
N ARG A 361 0.94 33.17 -1.91
CA ARG A 361 0.48 33.05 -3.31
C ARG A 361 0.30 34.42 -3.94
N TYR A 362 -0.42 35.33 -3.27
CA TYR A 362 -0.63 36.69 -3.81
C TYR A 362 0.69 37.46 -3.97
N ALA A 363 1.56 37.43 -2.96
CA ALA A 363 2.87 38.06 -3.03
C ALA A 363 3.75 37.48 -4.17
N SER A 364 3.66 36.17 -4.42
CA SER A 364 4.39 35.49 -5.50
C SER A 364 3.83 35.80 -6.88
N ASN A 365 2.50 35.82 -7.05
CA ASN A 365 1.81 36.19 -8.30
C ASN A 365 2.23 37.59 -8.76
N VAL A 366 2.20 38.55 -7.83
CA VAL A 366 2.58 39.94 -8.07
C VAL A 366 4.08 40.06 -8.35
N GLY A 367 4.92 39.35 -7.60
CA GLY A 367 6.37 39.29 -7.82
C GLY A 367 6.73 38.78 -9.22
N PHE A 368 6.04 37.75 -9.71
CA PHE A 368 6.24 37.20 -11.06
C PHE A 368 5.99 38.26 -12.15
N ILE A 369 4.82 38.92 -12.17
CA ILE A 369 4.54 39.95 -13.19
C ILE A 369 5.42 41.19 -13.04
N MET A 370 5.87 41.53 -11.83
CA MET A 370 6.87 42.58 -11.62
C MET A 370 8.24 42.23 -12.21
N MET A 371 8.65 40.97 -12.16
CA MET A 371 9.87 40.52 -12.83
C MET A 371 9.70 40.40 -14.34
N ALA A 372 8.53 39.96 -14.83
CA ALA A 372 8.20 39.97 -16.26
C ALA A 372 8.24 41.41 -16.83
N TYR A 373 7.64 42.38 -16.13
CA TYR A 373 7.75 43.81 -16.44
C TYR A 373 9.21 44.27 -16.45
N SER A 374 9.97 43.93 -15.41
CA SER A 374 11.38 44.36 -15.27
C SER A 374 12.26 43.81 -16.40
N LYS A 375 12.06 42.55 -16.80
CA LYS A 375 12.70 41.96 -18.00
C LYS A 375 12.27 42.68 -19.27
N THR A 376 10.97 42.98 -19.40
CA THR A 376 10.35 43.61 -20.57
C THR A 376 10.90 45.01 -20.89
N ILE A 377 11.29 45.77 -19.86
CA ILE A 377 11.90 47.12 -19.98
C ILE A 377 13.42 47.16 -19.76
N GLY A 378 14.03 46.02 -19.40
CA GLY A 378 15.42 45.91 -18.97
C GLY A 378 15.59 46.12 -17.45
N TYR A 379 16.27 45.18 -16.79
CA TYR A 379 16.41 45.17 -15.33
C TYR A 379 17.08 46.44 -14.77
N ASP A 380 18.02 47.04 -15.50
CA ASP A 380 18.71 48.28 -15.10
C ASP A 380 17.88 49.56 -15.31
N HIS A 381 16.70 49.47 -15.94
CA HIS A 381 15.84 50.63 -16.13
C HIS A 381 15.34 51.18 -14.78
N PRO A 382 15.30 52.52 -14.56
CA PRO A 382 14.90 53.09 -13.27
C PRO A 382 13.54 52.57 -12.75
N ASN A 383 12.54 52.43 -13.63
CA ASN A 383 11.23 51.89 -13.27
C ASN A 383 11.25 50.40 -12.85
N ALA A 384 12.27 49.62 -13.23
CA ALA A 384 12.46 48.24 -12.79
C ALA A 384 13.06 48.11 -11.38
N THR A 385 13.55 49.21 -10.78
CA THR A 385 14.18 49.18 -9.45
C THR A 385 13.22 48.67 -8.37
N TRP A 386 12.06 49.32 -8.21
CA TRP A 386 11.09 48.95 -7.18
C TRP A 386 10.42 47.58 -7.43
N PRO A 387 9.99 47.23 -8.67
CA PRO A 387 9.47 45.90 -8.97
C PRO A 387 10.46 44.77 -8.63
N ARG A 388 11.77 44.95 -8.89
CA ARG A 388 12.81 44.00 -8.47
C ARG A 388 12.98 43.94 -6.95
N GLN A 389 12.96 45.08 -6.26
CA GLN A 389 13.02 45.14 -4.80
C GLN A 389 11.85 44.38 -4.16
N TYR A 390 10.64 44.59 -4.67
CA TYR A 390 9.44 43.86 -4.25
C TYR A 390 9.62 42.35 -4.48
N ALA A 391 9.90 41.93 -5.71
CA ALA A 391 10.02 40.51 -6.06
C ALA A 391 11.10 39.79 -5.23
N ALA A 392 12.27 40.41 -5.05
CA ALA A 392 13.34 39.87 -4.22
C ALA A 392 12.95 39.81 -2.73
N GLN A 393 12.23 40.81 -2.20
CA GLN A 393 11.72 40.79 -0.84
C GLN A 393 10.73 39.64 -0.62
N GLN A 394 9.73 39.52 -1.50
CA GLN A 394 8.66 38.53 -1.33
C GLN A 394 9.16 37.09 -1.49
N ILE A 395 10.03 36.82 -2.48
CA ILE A 395 10.59 35.47 -2.64
C ILE A 395 11.56 35.12 -1.50
N ASN A 396 12.41 36.05 -1.06
CA ASN A 396 13.33 35.77 0.04
C ASN A 396 12.58 35.63 1.37
N TYR A 397 11.45 36.33 1.55
CA TYR A 397 10.52 36.06 2.65
C TYR A 397 10.00 34.62 2.60
N ALA A 398 9.51 34.15 1.43
CA ALA A 398 9.05 32.79 1.21
C ALA A 398 10.11 31.73 1.58
N LEU A 399 11.39 32.03 1.35
CA LEU A 399 12.50 31.08 1.44
C LEU A 399 13.30 31.11 2.75
N GLY A 400 13.24 32.20 3.53
CA GLY A 400 13.93 32.22 4.83
C GLY A 400 14.09 33.57 5.55
N ASP A 401 13.92 34.72 4.89
CA ASP A 401 14.19 36.03 5.48
C ASP A 401 13.30 36.35 6.69
N ALA A 402 12.12 35.73 6.76
CA ALA A 402 11.19 35.81 7.90
C ALA A 402 11.66 35.04 9.17
N GLY A 403 12.80 34.34 9.09
CA GLY A 403 13.39 33.51 10.15
C GLY A 403 13.20 31.99 9.95
N ARG A 404 12.35 31.59 9.01
CA ARG A 404 12.12 30.22 8.53
C ARG A 404 11.71 30.22 7.05
N SER A 405 11.77 29.05 6.42
CA SER A 405 11.17 28.79 5.10
C SER A 405 9.67 28.51 5.20
N TRP A 406 8.95 28.81 4.13
CA TRP A 406 7.54 28.49 3.91
C TRP A 406 7.32 27.44 2.81
N VAL A 407 8.42 26.88 2.29
CA VAL A 407 8.42 25.87 1.23
C VAL A 407 8.77 24.52 1.84
N VAL A 408 7.88 23.55 1.72
CA VAL A 408 8.03 22.22 2.31
C VAL A 408 9.30 21.53 1.79
N GLY A 409 10.14 21.07 2.71
CA GLY A 409 11.39 20.37 2.39
C GLY A 409 12.49 21.26 1.80
N PHE A 410 12.42 22.58 1.94
CA PHE A 410 13.47 23.53 1.56
C PHE A 410 13.81 24.49 2.70
N GLY A 411 15.08 24.81 2.90
CA GLY A 411 15.52 25.85 3.84
C GLY A 411 15.39 25.47 5.33
N LYS A 412 15.55 26.47 6.20
CA LYS A 412 15.54 26.29 7.67
C LYS A 412 14.11 26.29 8.21
N ASP A 413 13.83 25.36 9.13
CA ASP A 413 12.55 25.24 9.85
C ASP A 413 11.32 25.25 8.92
N SER A 414 11.44 24.57 7.76
CA SER A 414 10.38 24.41 6.77
C SER A 414 9.16 23.68 7.37
N PRO A 415 7.94 23.89 6.83
CA PRO A 415 6.76 23.15 7.27
C PRO A 415 6.94 21.65 7.09
N VAL A 416 6.56 20.87 8.11
CA VAL A 416 6.60 19.39 8.10
C VAL A 416 5.25 18.75 8.39
N ARG A 417 4.20 19.56 8.62
CA ARG A 417 2.80 19.13 8.75
C ARG A 417 1.84 19.87 7.78
N PRO A 418 2.13 19.95 6.47
CA PRO A 418 1.18 20.55 5.52
C PRO A 418 -0.14 19.77 5.54
N TYR A 419 -1.26 20.49 5.43
CA TYR A 419 -2.58 19.89 5.24
C TYR A 419 -2.63 19.24 3.84
N HIS A 420 -2.24 17.97 3.75
CA HIS A 420 -2.19 17.22 2.50
C HIS A 420 -2.30 15.71 2.74
N LYS A 421 -3.42 15.11 2.32
CA LYS A 421 -3.81 13.74 2.71
C LYS A 421 -2.84 12.69 2.18
N SER A 422 -2.41 12.79 0.92
CA SER A 422 -1.52 11.78 0.30
C SER A 422 -0.09 11.80 0.84
N SER A 423 0.43 12.93 1.32
CA SER A 423 1.76 12.98 1.95
C SER A 423 1.72 12.66 3.44
N TYR A 424 0.57 12.87 4.10
CA TYR A 424 0.34 12.28 5.42
C TYR A 424 0.21 10.77 5.34
N ASN A 425 -0.61 10.27 4.41
CA ASN A 425 -0.96 8.87 4.21
C ASN A 425 -1.37 8.15 5.51
N SER A 426 -2.56 8.49 6.01
CA SER A 426 -3.16 7.92 7.22
C SER A 426 -3.34 6.39 7.16
N PHE A 427 -3.33 5.78 5.97
CA PHE A 427 -3.52 4.35 5.78
C PHE A 427 -2.32 3.52 6.25
N ILE A 428 -1.14 4.13 6.38
CA ILE A 428 0.04 3.49 6.98
C ILE A 428 -0.25 3.11 8.45
N ASP A 429 -1.00 3.95 9.15
CA ASP A 429 -1.33 3.79 10.58
C ASP A 429 -2.75 3.21 10.80
N TYR A 430 -3.67 3.46 9.86
CA TYR A 430 -5.09 3.08 9.91
C TYR A 430 -5.58 2.45 8.59
N PRO A 431 -5.06 1.28 8.19
CA PRO A 431 -5.48 0.61 6.95
C PRO A 431 -6.98 0.30 6.95
N MET A 432 -7.66 0.60 5.84
CA MET A 432 -9.13 0.58 5.75
C MET A 432 -9.77 -0.80 5.71
N ARG A 433 -9.85 -1.45 6.87
CA ARG A 433 -10.72 -2.63 7.06
C ARG A 433 -11.66 -2.41 8.23
N GLY A 434 -12.80 -1.76 7.94
CA GLY A 434 -13.98 -1.73 8.82
C GLY A 434 -13.96 -0.73 9.98
N GLN A 435 -13.06 0.26 9.98
CA GLN A 435 -13.01 1.30 11.02
C GLN A 435 -13.83 2.55 10.69
N ASP A 436 -14.17 3.31 11.72
CA ASP A 436 -14.82 4.61 11.61
C ASP A 436 -13.87 5.64 11.00
N ASN A 437 -14.27 6.21 9.86
CA ASN A 437 -13.58 7.30 9.17
C ASN A 437 -13.33 8.53 10.08
N GLY A 438 -14.14 8.71 11.13
CA GLY A 438 -13.89 9.69 12.17
C GLY A 438 -12.53 9.52 12.87
N ALA A 439 -12.04 8.29 13.06
CA ALA A 439 -10.74 8.05 13.68
C ALA A 439 -9.57 8.51 12.78
N GLN A 440 -9.66 8.25 11.47
CA GLN A 440 -8.68 8.71 10.49
C GLN A 440 -8.68 10.23 10.36
N GLY A 441 -9.86 10.87 10.36
CA GLY A 441 -9.97 12.33 10.40
C GLY A 441 -9.37 12.91 11.68
N GLN A 442 -9.63 12.33 12.84
CA GLN A 442 -9.05 12.79 14.10
C GLN A 442 -7.51 12.64 14.13
N ASP A 443 -6.95 11.55 13.62
CA ASP A 443 -5.49 11.38 13.51
C ASP A 443 -4.89 12.35 12.47
N PHE A 444 -5.41 12.40 11.25
CA PHE A 444 -4.92 13.33 10.22
C PHE A 444 -4.95 14.78 10.73
N LEU A 445 -6.03 15.22 11.38
CA LEU A 445 -6.14 16.60 11.85
C LEU A 445 -5.28 16.88 13.08
N PHE A 446 -5.41 16.08 14.14
CA PHE A 446 -4.90 16.44 15.47
C PHE A 446 -3.61 15.70 15.89
N SER A 447 -3.11 14.78 15.07
CA SER A 447 -1.86 14.07 15.37
C SER A 447 -0.64 14.97 15.21
N SER A 448 0.27 14.88 16.18
CA SER A 448 1.54 15.64 16.18
C SER A 448 2.65 14.97 15.35
N THR A 449 2.34 13.89 14.63
CA THR A 449 3.20 13.27 13.63
C THR A 449 3.53 14.25 12.50
N VAL A 450 4.76 14.24 12.01
CA VAL A 450 5.10 14.85 10.72
C VAL A 450 4.43 14.06 9.60
N ASN A 451 4.21 14.67 8.43
CA ASN A 451 3.72 13.93 7.27
C ASN A 451 4.72 12.82 6.91
N ARG A 452 4.21 11.61 6.59
CA ARG A 452 5.02 10.41 6.34
C ARG A 452 5.95 10.60 5.14
N PHE A 453 5.54 11.42 4.18
CA PHE A 453 6.31 11.80 3.00
C PHE A 453 6.51 13.32 2.94
N ILE A 454 7.67 13.74 2.45
CA ILE A 454 7.98 15.17 2.27
C ILE A 454 7.32 15.63 0.97
N LEU A 455 6.37 16.55 1.08
CA LEU A 455 5.69 17.19 -0.05
C LEU A 455 6.57 18.29 -0.66
N TYR A 456 7.72 17.90 -1.21
CA TYR A 456 8.75 18.84 -1.66
C TYR A 456 8.20 19.97 -2.52
N GLY A 457 8.59 21.20 -2.17
CA GLY A 457 8.33 22.40 -2.98
C GLY A 457 6.94 22.99 -2.85
N ALA A 458 6.01 22.35 -2.14
CA ALA A 458 4.73 22.96 -1.82
C ALA A 458 4.93 24.27 -1.03
N LEU A 459 4.30 25.34 -1.51
CA LEU A 459 4.26 26.64 -0.83
C LEU A 459 3.03 26.65 0.10
N GLU A 460 3.26 26.85 1.40
CA GLU A 460 2.16 27.08 2.35
C GLU A 460 1.42 28.39 2.05
N GLY A 461 0.18 28.49 2.53
CA GLY A 461 -0.63 29.71 2.37
C GLY A 461 0.04 30.95 2.94
N GLY A 462 0.69 30.82 4.09
CA GLY A 462 1.56 31.84 4.67
C GLY A 462 1.30 32.06 6.16
N PRO A 463 1.96 33.05 6.78
CA PRO A 463 1.74 33.39 8.17
C PRO A 463 0.53 34.29 8.36
N ALA A 464 0.06 34.38 9.61
CA ALA A 464 -0.82 35.44 10.06
C ALA A 464 -0.20 36.82 9.86
N TRP A 465 -1.04 37.87 9.86
CA TRP A 465 -0.65 39.29 9.70
C TRP A 465 0.54 39.75 10.58
N ASN A 466 0.73 39.14 11.75
CA ASN A 466 1.81 39.42 12.70
C ASN A 466 3.09 38.55 12.50
N ASP A 467 3.24 37.91 11.33
CA ASP A 467 4.34 37.02 10.98
C ASP A 467 4.46 35.76 11.87
N THR A 468 3.35 35.33 12.50
CA THR A 468 3.28 34.09 13.29
C THR A 468 2.69 32.93 12.47
N PHE A 469 3.07 31.70 12.84
CA PHE A 469 2.61 30.46 12.20
C PHE A 469 2.88 29.27 13.12
N LYS A 470 1.98 28.27 13.06
CA LYS A 470 2.01 27.04 13.86
C LYS A 470 1.87 25.83 12.94
N ASP A 471 2.96 25.10 12.71
CA ASP A 471 3.02 23.91 11.82
C ASP A 471 2.11 22.77 12.33
N ASP A 472 0.85 22.76 11.89
CA ASP A 472 -0.27 22.00 12.46
C ASP A 472 -1.38 21.80 11.42
N ARG A 473 -1.72 20.54 11.11
CA ARG A 473 -2.79 20.21 10.14
C ARG A 473 -4.17 20.66 10.60
N SER A 474 -4.46 20.66 11.91
CA SER A 474 -5.75 21.12 12.43
C SER A 474 -5.98 22.63 12.30
N ALA A 475 -4.93 23.42 12.02
CA ALA A 475 -5.04 24.87 11.93
C ALA A 475 -5.87 25.35 10.72
N TYR A 476 -6.14 24.47 9.74
CA TYR A 476 -7.05 24.70 8.62
C TYR A 476 -8.49 25.09 9.04
N GLU A 477 -8.94 24.64 10.22
CA GLU A 477 -10.29 24.94 10.76
C GLU A 477 -10.38 26.32 11.44
N TYR A 478 -9.24 26.94 11.76
CA TYR A 478 -9.17 28.12 12.64
C TYR A 478 -8.43 29.31 12.04
N THR A 479 -7.67 29.07 10.97
CA THR A 479 -6.77 30.04 10.34
C THR A 479 -6.54 29.62 8.89
N ASP A 480 -6.83 30.53 7.98
CA ASP A 480 -6.87 30.38 6.52
C ASP A 480 -5.50 30.18 5.83
N GLU A 481 -4.52 29.69 6.60
CA GLU A 481 -3.08 29.91 6.43
C GLU A 481 -2.29 28.62 6.10
N TYR A 482 -2.91 27.44 6.29
CA TYR A 482 -2.24 26.12 6.38
C TYR A 482 -2.61 25.15 5.26
N HIS A 483 -2.87 25.67 4.07
CA HIS A 483 -3.19 24.90 2.87
C HIS A 483 -2.06 24.94 1.86
N VAL A 484 -1.92 23.84 1.10
CA VAL A 484 -1.11 23.73 -0.09
C VAL A 484 -2.02 23.38 -1.27
N THR A 485 -1.92 24.16 -2.36
CA THR A 485 -2.79 24.04 -3.53
C THR A 485 -1.95 24.14 -4.81
N GLN A 486 -2.49 23.62 -5.92
CA GLN A 486 -1.85 23.77 -7.24
C GLN A 486 -1.64 25.24 -7.64
N ASP A 487 -2.52 26.13 -7.20
CA ASP A 487 -2.50 27.54 -7.58
C ASP A 487 -1.45 28.35 -6.77
N TYR A 488 -1.22 28.00 -5.50
CA TYR A 488 -0.21 28.68 -4.68
C TYR A 488 1.20 28.58 -5.28
N ASN A 489 1.51 27.43 -5.89
CA ASN A 489 2.79 27.18 -6.52
C ASN A 489 2.95 27.80 -7.93
N ALA A 490 1.88 28.21 -8.60
CA ALA A 490 1.93 28.40 -10.05
C ALA A 490 2.82 29.58 -10.46
N ALA A 491 2.54 30.80 -10.01
CA ALA A 491 3.42 31.93 -10.30
C ALA A 491 4.70 31.92 -9.44
N PHE A 492 4.67 31.28 -8.26
CA PHE A 492 5.86 31.07 -7.43
C PHE A 492 6.95 30.27 -8.18
N THR A 493 6.56 29.24 -8.94
CA THR A 493 7.45 28.50 -9.86
C THR A 493 8.12 29.45 -10.85
N GLY A 494 7.34 30.34 -11.48
CA GLY A 494 7.86 31.34 -12.41
C GLY A 494 8.73 32.41 -11.75
N LEU A 495 8.42 32.82 -10.53
CA LEU A 495 9.19 33.80 -9.77
C LEU A 495 10.58 33.26 -9.42
N ASN A 496 10.71 31.97 -9.10
CA ASN A 496 12.03 31.33 -8.93
C ASN A 496 12.86 31.37 -10.23
N ALA A 497 12.25 30.99 -11.37
CA ALA A 497 12.91 31.12 -12.67
C ALA A 497 13.29 32.57 -13.01
N ALA A 498 12.45 33.54 -12.62
CA ALA A 498 12.72 34.96 -12.80
C ALA A 498 13.90 35.49 -11.97
N MET A 499 14.13 34.94 -10.77
CA MET A 499 15.32 35.26 -9.97
C MET A 499 16.60 34.65 -10.56
N ILE A 500 16.53 33.43 -11.10
CA ILE A 500 17.65 32.79 -11.84
C ILE A 500 18.05 33.67 -13.05
N ASP A 501 17.05 34.18 -13.78
CA ASP A 501 17.25 35.09 -14.91
C ASP A 501 17.90 36.42 -14.49
N PHE A 502 17.34 37.06 -13.45
CA PHE A 502 17.81 38.37 -12.97
C PHE A 502 19.23 38.34 -12.36
N TYR A 503 19.56 37.33 -11.56
CA TYR A 503 20.90 37.20 -10.97
C TYR A 503 21.96 36.71 -11.98
N GLY A 504 21.53 36.22 -13.15
CA GLY A 504 22.37 35.66 -14.19
C GLY A 504 22.57 34.15 -14.03
N HIS A 505 22.28 33.41 -15.09
CA HIS A 505 22.19 31.94 -15.06
C HIS A 505 23.47 31.24 -14.56
N SER A 506 24.65 31.83 -14.80
CA SER A 506 25.96 31.28 -14.40
C SER A 506 26.17 31.16 -12.89
N LYS A 507 25.33 31.80 -12.06
CA LYS A 507 25.36 31.69 -10.60
C LYS A 507 24.66 30.43 -10.07
N PHE A 508 23.88 29.74 -10.91
CA PHE A 508 23.08 28.57 -10.53
C PHE A 508 23.58 27.31 -11.23
N LYS A 509 23.14 26.16 -10.74
CA LYS A 509 23.40 24.85 -11.34
C LYS A 509 22.09 24.07 -11.37
N ALA A 510 21.99 23.11 -12.29
CA ALA A 510 20.90 22.16 -12.27
C ALA A 510 20.87 21.42 -10.92
N PHE A 511 19.70 21.39 -10.29
CA PHE A 511 19.43 20.54 -9.13
C PHE A 511 18.98 19.16 -9.59
N THR A 512 19.05 18.16 -8.72
CA THR A 512 18.70 16.77 -9.06
C THR A 512 17.98 16.08 -7.91
N ASP A 513 17.18 15.06 -8.24
CA ASP A 513 16.58 14.14 -7.28
C ASP A 513 17.59 13.44 -6.34
N CYS A 514 18.88 13.42 -6.69
CA CYS A 514 19.94 12.81 -5.89
C CYS A 514 20.03 13.46 -4.49
N GLY A 515 19.71 12.68 -3.46
CA GLY A 515 19.74 13.12 -2.06
C GLY A 515 18.38 13.54 -1.50
N LEU A 516 17.35 13.70 -2.33
CA LEU A 516 15.97 13.80 -1.87
C LEU A 516 15.46 12.46 -1.32
N ASP A 517 14.43 12.53 -0.47
CA ASP A 517 13.69 11.37 0.02
C ASP A 517 12.36 11.27 -0.73
N LEU A 518 12.40 10.64 -1.90
CA LEU A 518 11.24 10.52 -2.79
C LEU A 518 10.27 9.40 -2.34
N GLY A 519 10.26 9.06 -1.04
CA GLY A 519 9.46 7.98 -0.45
C GLY A 519 10.09 6.60 -0.50
N SER A 520 11.30 6.47 -1.05
CA SER A 520 12.05 5.21 -1.02
C SER A 520 12.61 4.89 0.38
N ARG A 521 12.76 5.88 1.28
CA ARG A 521 13.49 5.71 2.56
C ARG A 521 12.66 5.23 3.75
N PHE A 522 11.47 4.65 3.52
CA PHE A 522 11.05 3.56 4.42
C PHE A 522 12.06 2.39 4.39
N SER A 523 12.91 2.31 3.35
CA SER A 523 14.22 1.66 3.44
C SER A 523 15.30 2.60 4.03
N ARG A 524 15.50 2.57 5.35
CA ARG A 524 16.74 3.07 5.98
C ARG A 524 17.33 2.02 6.94
N PRO A 525 18.38 1.29 6.54
CA PRO A 525 19.09 0.42 7.47
C PRO A 525 19.88 1.24 8.51
N PRO A 526 20.13 0.68 9.72
CA PRO A 526 20.92 1.35 10.75
C PRO A 526 22.38 1.60 10.30
N PRO A 527 23.06 2.62 10.85
CA PRO A 527 24.33 3.17 10.32
C PRO A 527 25.59 2.32 10.64
N HIS A 528 25.53 1.00 10.47
CA HIS A 528 26.62 0.07 10.77
C HIS A 528 27.08 -0.80 9.59
N LEU A 529 26.49 -0.66 8.40
CA LEU A 529 26.81 -1.50 7.23
C LEU A 529 27.84 -0.94 6.23
N MET A 530 28.45 0.22 6.50
CA MET A 530 29.42 0.84 5.58
C MET A 530 30.82 0.18 5.59
N THR A 531 31.05 -0.84 6.44
CA THR A 531 32.38 -1.43 6.67
C THR A 531 32.57 -2.84 6.09
N ARG A 532 31.57 -3.42 5.39
CA ARG A 532 31.65 -4.81 4.86
C ARG A 532 31.55 -4.95 3.33
N LEU A 533 31.38 -3.86 2.58
CA LEU A 533 31.22 -3.89 1.12
C LEU A 533 32.56 -3.95 0.33
N LEU A 534 33.71 -3.86 1.01
CA LEU A 534 35.04 -3.92 0.38
C LEU A 534 35.68 -5.32 0.36
N SER A 535 35.07 -6.33 1.00
CA SER A 535 35.66 -7.67 1.14
C SER A 535 35.01 -8.77 0.30
N VAL A 536 33.86 -8.53 -0.33
CA VAL A 536 33.10 -9.55 -1.09
C VAL A 536 33.45 -9.57 -2.60
N LEU A 537 33.88 -8.43 -3.16
CA LEU A 537 34.22 -8.30 -4.59
C LEU A 537 35.53 -8.98 -5.01
N ALA A 538 36.22 -9.69 -4.10
CA ALA A 538 37.49 -10.37 -4.38
C ALA A 538 37.38 -11.89 -4.60
N PHE A 539 36.22 -12.52 -4.36
CA PHE A 539 36.11 -13.99 -4.31
C PHE A 539 35.35 -14.66 -5.46
N GLN A 540 34.67 -13.92 -6.34
CA GLN A 540 33.90 -14.51 -7.46
C GLN A 540 34.71 -14.67 -8.77
N ALA A 541 35.98 -14.28 -8.81
CA ALA A 541 36.80 -14.28 -10.03
C ALA A 541 37.61 -15.57 -10.30
N LEU A 542 37.48 -16.63 -9.48
CA LEU A 542 38.35 -17.82 -9.55
C LEU A 542 37.64 -19.19 -9.63
N ALA A 543 36.30 -19.24 -9.61
CA ALA A 543 35.55 -20.51 -9.70
C ALA A 543 35.08 -20.87 -11.12
N ALA A 544 35.24 -19.98 -12.11
CA ALA A 544 34.71 -20.13 -13.46
C ALA A 544 35.65 -20.88 -14.44
N TRP A 545 36.63 -21.65 -13.96
CA TRP A 545 37.65 -22.27 -14.82
C TRP A 545 38.04 -23.72 -14.47
N SER A 546 37.07 -24.52 -14.00
CA SER A 546 37.27 -25.97 -13.81
C SER A 546 35.98 -26.80 -13.98
N CYS A 547 35.21 -26.56 -15.04
CA CYS A 547 34.14 -27.47 -15.52
C CYS A 547 33.86 -27.24 -17.03
N TYR A 548 34.85 -27.49 -17.88
CA TYR A 548 34.67 -27.54 -19.34
C TYR A 548 35.45 -28.73 -19.94
N ALA A 549 35.28 -29.91 -19.32
CA ALA A 549 36.02 -31.14 -19.67
C ALA A 549 35.28 -32.44 -19.27
N ALA A 550 33.96 -32.49 -19.42
CA ALA A 550 33.19 -33.74 -19.43
C ALA A 550 31.99 -33.55 -20.37
N GLY A 551 32.00 -34.21 -21.52
CA GLY A 551 30.99 -33.99 -22.56
C GLY A 551 29.77 -34.89 -22.40
N GLU A 552 28.67 -34.32 -21.91
CA GLU A 552 27.31 -34.80 -22.16
C GLU A 552 26.46 -33.62 -22.67
N PRO A 553 25.48 -33.84 -23.56
CA PRO A 553 24.77 -32.74 -24.22
C PRO A 553 23.70 -32.10 -23.31
N ASP A 554 23.60 -30.77 -23.37
CA ASP A 554 22.51 -30.01 -22.73
C ASP A 554 21.13 -30.53 -23.16
N PRO A 555 20.15 -30.59 -22.24
CA PRO A 555 18.75 -30.79 -22.62
C PRO A 555 18.25 -29.60 -23.46
N PRO A 556 17.36 -29.80 -24.46
CA PRO A 556 17.12 -28.78 -25.47
C PRO A 556 16.43 -27.51 -24.95
N ASN A 557 17.00 -26.35 -25.29
CA ASN A 557 16.27 -25.08 -25.29
C ASN A 557 15.06 -25.17 -26.24
N HIS A 558 13.86 -25.28 -25.69
CA HIS A 558 12.59 -25.26 -26.45
C HIS A 558 12.21 -23.84 -26.94
N ALA A 559 13.13 -23.19 -27.65
CA ALA A 559 12.92 -21.89 -28.30
C ALA A 559 12.77 -21.98 -29.83
N ASN A 560 12.97 -23.16 -30.44
CA ASN A 560 12.75 -23.38 -31.87
C ASN A 560 12.47 -24.85 -32.19
N SER A 561 11.18 -25.23 -32.27
CA SER A 561 10.77 -26.47 -32.93
C SER A 561 9.46 -26.27 -33.69
N THR A 562 9.56 -26.14 -35.01
CA THR A 562 8.40 -26.13 -35.93
C THR A 562 7.85 -27.54 -36.10
N VAL A 563 7.14 -28.02 -35.08
CA VAL A 563 6.24 -29.18 -35.16
C VAL A 563 4.84 -28.65 -34.89
N PRO A 564 3.83 -28.91 -35.75
CA PRO A 564 2.51 -28.34 -35.56
C PRO A 564 1.84 -28.96 -34.33
N TYR A 565 1.82 -28.21 -33.22
CA TYR A 565 0.95 -28.48 -32.09
C TYR A 565 -0.50 -28.42 -32.58
N THR A 566 -1.13 -29.57 -32.73
CA THR A 566 -2.60 -29.64 -32.82
C THR A 566 -3.14 -29.16 -31.47
N THR A 567 -3.68 -27.94 -31.45
CA THR A 567 -4.26 -27.31 -30.26
C THR A 567 -5.26 -28.24 -29.58
N PRO A 568 -5.01 -28.70 -28.34
CA PRO A 568 -6.03 -29.33 -27.53
C PRO A 568 -7.08 -28.26 -27.21
N THR A 569 -8.33 -28.50 -27.60
CA THR A 569 -9.41 -27.56 -27.31
C THR A 569 -9.73 -27.53 -25.81
N SER A 570 -9.59 -26.35 -25.21
CA SER A 570 -9.78 -25.98 -23.79
C SER A 570 -8.67 -26.41 -22.81
N PRO A 571 -8.01 -25.45 -22.11
CA PRO A 571 -7.24 -25.74 -20.92
C PRO A 571 -8.19 -25.97 -19.74
N LYS A 572 -8.11 -27.16 -19.13
CA LYS A 572 -8.93 -27.60 -18.00
C LYS A 572 -8.08 -28.19 -16.87
N TYR A 573 -6.95 -27.56 -16.52
CA TYR A 573 -6.03 -28.10 -15.50
C TYR A 573 -5.44 -27.03 -14.56
N ASN A 574 -5.29 -27.42 -13.29
CA ASN A 574 -4.47 -26.82 -12.22
C ASN A 574 -4.89 -25.46 -11.65
N TYR A 575 -6.06 -25.37 -11.00
CA TYR A 575 -6.49 -24.14 -10.30
C TYR A 575 -6.87 -24.32 -8.81
N ALA A 576 -6.89 -25.55 -8.29
CA ALA A 576 -7.64 -25.90 -7.07
C ALA A 576 -6.98 -25.52 -5.74
N GLU A 577 -5.69 -25.77 -5.66
CA GLU A 577 -4.96 -26.02 -4.41
C GLU A 577 -4.50 -24.75 -3.69
N VAL A 578 -4.61 -23.60 -4.36
CA VAL A 578 -4.16 -22.30 -3.85
C VAL A 578 -5.22 -21.25 -4.16
N ILE A 579 -6.21 -21.20 -3.28
CA ILE A 579 -7.37 -20.30 -3.33
C ILE A 579 -7.68 -19.83 -1.91
N HIS A 580 -8.35 -18.69 -1.74
CA HIS A 580 -8.70 -18.16 -0.42
C HIS A 580 -9.98 -18.78 0.17
N LYS A 581 -10.24 -20.06 -0.12
CA LYS A 581 -11.30 -20.87 0.49
C LYS A 581 -10.74 -21.70 1.64
N LYS A 582 -11.51 -21.84 2.71
CA LYS A 582 -11.25 -22.80 3.79
C LYS A 582 -12.19 -23.98 3.62
N TRP A 583 -11.65 -25.12 3.22
CA TRP A 583 -12.36 -26.39 3.09
C TRP A 583 -12.19 -27.24 4.35
N GLY A 584 -13.30 -27.71 4.92
CA GLY A 584 -13.28 -28.45 6.20
C GLY A 584 -12.48 -29.75 6.14
N LEU A 585 -12.68 -30.59 5.11
CA LEU A 585 -12.09 -31.92 5.02
C LEU A 585 -10.54 -31.91 4.93
N PRO A 586 -9.90 -31.27 3.93
CA PRO A 586 -8.44 -31.29 3.84
C PRO A 586 -7.73 -30.51 4.96
N LEU A 587 -8.38 -29.48 5.53
CA LEU A 587 -7.85 -28.79 6.70
C LEU A 587 -7.90 -29.68 7.94
N ALA A 588 -9.02 -30.35 8.22
CA ALA A 588 -9.13 -31.29 9.32
C ALA A 588 -8.10 -32.42 9.19
N TRP A 589 -7.98 -33.02 7.99
CA TRP A 589 -6.92 -33.99 7.68
C TRP A 589 -5.51 -33.49 8.00
N THR A 590 -5.16 -32.29 7.51
CA THR A 590 -3.85 -31.65 7.75
C THR A 590 -3.56 -31.57 9.25
N VAL A 591 -4.53 -31.10 10.04
CA VAL A 591 -4.37 -30.90 11.48
C VAL A 591 -4.36 -32.23 12.24
N THR A 592 -5.16 -33.22 11.84
CA THR A 592 -5.09 -34.58 12.42
C THR A 592 -3.73 -35.22 12.18
N GLN A 593 -3.17 -35.08 10.97
CA GLN A 593 -1.85 -35.59 10.63
C GLN A 593 -0.74 -34.86 11.40
N LEU A 594 -0.80 -33.53 11.53
CA LEU A 594 0.14 -32.76 12.35
C LEU A 594 0.05 -33.17 13.84
N ALA A 595 -1.15 -33.37 14.38
CA ALA A 595 -1.35 -33.88 15.73
C ALA A 595 -0.77 -35.30 15.89
N TRP A 596 -0.94 -36.17 14.89
CA TRP A 596 -0.35 -37.51 14.90
C TRP A 596 1.17 -37.46 14.85
N ASN A 597 1.78 -36.54 14.10
CA ASN A 597 3.24 -36.38 14.07
C ASN A 597 3.80 -36.17 15.48
N VAL A 598 3.23 -35.20 16.21
CA VAL A 598 3.64 -34.85 17.58
C VAL A 598 3.34 -36.00 18.55
N TYR A 599 2.21 -36.68 18.40
CA TYR A 599 1.86 -37.86 19.21
C TYR A 599 2.79 -39.05 18.98
N ALA A 600 3.17 -39.33 17.73
CA ALA A 600 3.95 -40.51 17.35
C ALA A 600 5.45 -40.33 17.56
N PHE A 601 6.01 -39.13 17.31
CA PHE A 601 7.45 -38.85 17.36
C PHE A 601 7.79 -37.59 18.19
N PRO A 602 7.30 -37.47 19.43
CA PRO A 602 7.50 -36.29 20.26
C PRO A 602 8.98 -36.01 20.52
N ASP A 603 9.80 -37.05 20.61
CA ASP A 603 11.23 -36.92 20.92
C ASP A 603 12.04 -36.47 19.69
N GLY A 604 11.55 -36.75 18.48
CA GLY A 604 12.08 -36.17 17.23
C GLY A 604 11.97 -34.65 17.22
N PHE A 605 10.78 -34.10 17.53
CA PHE A 605 10.58 -32.65 17.63
C PHE A 605 11.37 -32.02 18.79
N LYS A 606 11.38 -32.66 19.98
CA LYS A 606 12.14 -32.15 21.14
C LYS A 606 13.65 -32.10 20.89
N ALA A 607 14.20 -33.06 20.14
CA ALA A 607 15.63 -33.11 19.84
C ALA A 607 16.14 -31.90 19.06
N VAL A 608 15.27 -31.24 18.28
CA VAL A 608 15.59 -30.06 17.47
C VAL A 608 14.88 -28.79 17.96
N ASN A 609 14.29 -28.81 19.17
CA ASN A 609 13.58 -27.68 19.79
C ASN A 609 12.31 -27.20 19.06
N GLU A 610 11.64 -28.10 18.33
CA GLU A 610 10.45 -27.80 17.51
C GLU A 610 9.13 -28.21 18.18
N PHE A 611 9.18 -28.77 19.39
CA PHE A 611 8.00 -29.41 20.02
C PHE A 611 6.89 -28.42 20.39
N ASP A 612 7.26 -27.25 20.91
CA ASP A 612 6.27 -26.24 21.31
C ASP A 612 5.66 -25.50 20.11
N GLU A 613 6.45 -25.24 19.06
CA GLU A 613 5.96 -24.67 17.79
C GLU A 613 5.06 -25.64 17.02
N ALA A 614 5.39 -26.94 17.02
CA ALA A 614 4.52 -27.97 16.46
C ALA A 614 3.17 -28.07 17.20
N LEU A 615 3.15 -27.87 18.52
CA LEU A 615 1.92 -27.78 19.30
C LEU A 615 1.10 -26.54 18.94
N GLU A 616 1.73 -25.37 18.82
CA GLU A 616 1.05 -24.13 18.43
C GLU A 616 0.47 -24.23 17.01
N GLY A 617 1.23 -24.77 16.05
CA GLY A 617 0.75 -25.02 14.68
C GLY A 617 -0.49 -25.93 14.62
N VAL A 618 -0.54 -26.99 15.43
CA VAL A 618 -1.75 -27.82 15.56
C VAL A 618 -2.90 -27.03 16.20
N LYS A 619 -2.62 -26.25 17.25
CA LYS A 619 -3.61 -25.46 17.98
C LYS A 619 -4.35 -24.46 17.10
N TRP A 620 -3.65 -23.77 16.19
CA TRP A 620 -4.27 -22.84 15.22
C TRP A 620 -5.33 -23.51 14.36
N GLY A 621 -5.06 -24.74 13.89
CA GLY A 621 -6.00 -25.53 13.14
C GLY A 621 -7.19 -26.03 13.97
N ALA A 622 -6.90 -26.55 15.16
CA ALA A 622 -7.92 -27.06 16.08
C ALA A 622 -8.88 -25.96 16.56
N ASP A 623 -8.37 -24.79 16.95
CA ASP A 623 -9.19 -23.63 17.35
C ASP A 623 -10.10 -23.17 16.21
N TYR A 624 -9.63 -23.15 14.96
CA TYR A 624 -10.48 -22.83 13.81
C TYR A 624 -11.62 -23.85 13.65
N LEU A 625 -11.35 -25.15 13.83
CA LEU A 625 -12.36 -26.20 13.72
C LEU A 625 -13.37 -26.18 14.87
N VAL A 626 -12.95 -25.83 16.10
CA VAL A 626 -13.87 -25.56 17.22
C VAL A 626 -14.78 -24.37 16.89
N ASN A 627 -14.22 -23.27 16.35
CA ASN A 627 -15.01 -22.11 15.91
C ASN A 627 -15.96 -22.43 14.73
N CYS A 628 -15.73 -23.51 13.98
CA CYS A 628 -16.68 -23.99 12.97
C CYS A 628 -17.93 -24.67 13.55
N ILE A 629 -17.95 -24.99 14.86
CA ILE A 629 -19.12 -25.52 15.58
C ILE A 629 -20.10 -24.37 15.87
N ALA A 630 -20.81 -23.91 14.83
CA ALA A 630 -21.69 -22.74 14.89
C ALA A 630 -22.85 -22.89 15.91
N ASN A 631 -23.34 -24.11 16.12
CA ASN A 631 -24.22 -24.52 17.22
C ASN A 631 -24.36 -26.05 17.23
N LYS A 632 -25.10 -26.59 18.21
CA LYS A 632 -25.37 -28.04 18.34
C LYS A 632 -25.89 -28.73 17.06
N ASP A 633 -26.57 -28.01 16.17
CA ASP A 633 -27.21 -28.57 14.97
C ASP A 633 -26.49 -28.18 13.67
N GLN A 634 -25.46 -27.32 13.70
CA GLN A 634 -24.79 -26.76 12.52
C GLN A 634 -23.25 -26.70 12.67
N PHE A 635 -22.54 -27.14 11.63
CA PHE A 635 -21.08 -27.00 11.50
C PHE A 635 -20.73 -26.34 10.17
N VAL A 636 -19.72 -25.47 10.13
CA VAL A 636 -19.24 -24.79 8.92
C VAL A 636 -18.29 -25.73 8.16
N GLY A 637 -18.80 -26.40 7.11
CA GLY A 637 -18.00 -27.31 6.29
C GLY A 637 -17.14 -26.63 5.22
N GLN A 638 -17.47 -25.38 4.87
CA GLN A 638 -16.68 -24.54 3.97
C GLN A 638 -16.93 -23.05 4.28
N LEU A 639 -15.89 -22.23 4.09
CA LEU A 639 -15.94 -20.78 3.96
C LEU A 639 -15.26 -20.36 2.64
N GLY A 640 -15.85 -19.44 1.87
CA GLY A 640 -15.34 -19.02 0.56
C GLY A 640 -16.41 -18.98 -0.54
N VAL A 641 -16.47 -17.88 -1.30
CA VAL A 641 -17.61 -17.50 -2.17
C VAL A 641 -17.64 -18.34 -3.45
N SER A 642 -18.69 -19.15 -3.61
CA SER A 642 -18.82 -20.01 -4.79
C SER A 642 -19.78 -19.42 -5.81
N ALA A 643 -19.21 -18.94 -6.93
CA ALA A 643 -19.86 -18.51 -8.17
C ALA A 643 -20.80 -17.29 -8.15
N VAL A 644 -20.44 -16.27 -8.94
CA VAL A 644 -21.38 -15.33 -9.56
C VAL A 644 -21.20 -15.43 -11.08
N GLY A 645 -22.20 -15.99 -11.77
CA GLY A 645 -22.07 -16.36 -13.18
C GLY A 645 -21.37 -17.70 -13.39
N LYS A 646 -20.67 -17.87 -14.52
CA LYS A 646 -20.03 -19.13 -14.92
C LYS A 646 -18.67 -19.42 -14.25
N THR A 647 -18.18 -18.53 -13.40
CA THR A 647 -16.83 -18.56 -12.83
C THR A 647 -16.89 -18.47 -11.30
N ASP A 648 -16.05 -19.25 -10.63
CA ASP A 648 -15.89 -19.23 -9.18
C ASP A 648 -15.08 -17.99 -8.75
N VAL A 649 -15.41 -17.40 -7.60
CA VAL A 649 -14.91 -16.09 -7.16
C VAL A 649 -13.49 -16.27 -6.59
N ASP A 650 -13.25 -17.08 -5.55
CA ASP A 650 -11.90 -17.25 -4.98
C ASP A 650 -10.86 -17.83 -5.98
N PHE A 651 -11.32 -18.42 -7.09
CA PHE A 651 -10.48 -18.89 -8.20
C PHE A 651 -9.98 -17.74 -9.09
N GLY A 652 -10.73 -16.65 -9.23
CA GLY A 652 -10.39 -15.52 -10.09
C GLY A 652 -9.39 -14.53 -9.49
N TYR A 653 -9.08 -14.67 -8.20
CA TYR A 653 -8.16 -13.78 -7.47
C TYR A 653 -6.76 -14.38 -7.32
N PHE A 654 -5.73 -13.59 -7.62
CA PHE A 654 -4.32 -14.00 -7.59
C PHE A 654 -3.44 -13.25 -6.58
N GLY A 655 -4.01 -12.29 -5.84
CA GLY A 655 -3.31 -11.54 -4.80
C GLY A 655 -3.17 -12.28 -3.46
N PRO A 656 -2.59 -11.61 -2.45
CA PRO A 656 -2.42 -12.15 -1.11
C PRO A 656 -3.74 -12.09 -0.30
N PRO A 657 -3.91 -12.93 0.75
CA PRO A 657 -5.19 -13.08 1.45
C PRO A 657 -5.67 -11.80 2.17
N GLU A 658 -4.74 -11.00 2.68
CA GLU A 658 -4.98 -9.72 3.36
C GLU A 658 -5.50 -8.60 2.46
N GLU A 659 -5.59 -8.83 1.15
CA GLU A 659 -6.24 -7.95 0.17
C GLU A 659 -7.55 -8.55 -0.40
N TYR A 660 -7.90 -9.81 -0.05
CA TYR A 660 -8.97 -10.55 -0.73
C TYR A 660 -10.37 -9.87 -0.67
N ASP A 661 -10.77 -9.37 0.50
CA ASP A 661 -12.05 -8.67 0.68
C ASP A 661 -12.22 -7.40 -0.18
N MET A 662 -11.12 -6.85 -0.72
CA MET A 662 -11.13 -5.69 -1.61
C MET A 662 -11.47 -6.06 -3.05
N TRP A 663 -11.29 -7.34 -3.43
CA TRP A 663 -11.54 -7.84 -4.78
C TRP A 663 -12.91 -8.52 -4.95
N VAL A 664 -13.46 -9.09 -3.87
CA VAL A 664 -14.75 -9.79 -3.90
C VAL A 664 -15.84 -8.91 -4.54
N PRO A 665 -16.51 -9.37 -5.63
CA PRO A 665 -17.44 -8.53 -6.39
C PRO A 665 -18.53 -7.85 -5.56
N LEU A 666 -18.83 -6.60 -5.90
CA LEU A 666 -19.81 -5.75 -5.21
C LEU A 666 -21.14 -6.47 -4.95
N GLY A 667 -21.46 -6.64 -3.66
CA GLY A 667 -22.68 -7.30 -3.19
C GLY A 667 -22.44 -8.64 -2.48
N LEU A 668 -21.26 -9.24 -2.64
CA LEU A 668 -20.85 -10.47 -1.95
C LEU A 668 -20.01 -10.19 -0.70
N LYS A 669 -19.97 -11.16 0.19
CA LYS A 669 -19.09 -11.27 1.36
C LYS A 669 -18.56 -12.70 1.48
N HIS A 670 -17.41 -12.90 2.12
CA HIS A 670 -16.84 -14.25 2.34
C HIS A 670 -17.81 -15.19 3.09
N SER A 671 -18.65 -14.62 3.97
CA SER A 671 -19.76 -15.30 4.66
C SER A 671 -20.84 -15.90 3.74
N ASP A 672 -21.05 -15.33 2.56
CA ASP A 672 -22.09 -15.79 1.63
C ASP A 672 -21.69 -17.13 0.99
N GLY A 673 -20.40 -17.45 1.05
CA GLY A 673 -19.80 -18.73 0.69
C GLY A 673 -19.93 -19.84 1.75
N ILE A 674 -20.53 -19.58 2.91
CA ILE A 674 -20.64 -20.58 3.98
C ILE A 674 -21.48 -21.78 3.52
N ALA A 675 -21.01 -22.98 3.80
CA ALA A 675 -21.80 -24.21 3.68
C ALA A 675 -21.99 -24.85 5.06
N TYR A 676 -23.23 -24.90 5.55
CA TYR A 676 -23.54 -25.57 6.80
C TYR A 676 -23.79 -27.06 6.59
N ILE A 677 -23.02 -27.90 7.28
CA ILE A 677 -23.33 -29.31 7.50
C ILE A 677 -24.36 -29.40 8.62
N ASN A 678 -25.45 -30.12 8.41
CA ASN A 678 -26.55 -30.32 9.37
C ASN A 678 -27.39 -31.56 9.01
N SER A 679 -28.44 -31.88 9.77
CA SER A 679 -29.29 -33.07 9.54
C SER A 679 -30.01 -33.09 8.18
N SER A 680 -30.24 -31.92 7.55
CA SER A 680 -30.80 -31.79 6.20
C SER A 680 -29.73 -31.72 5.10
N ASN A 681 -28.46 -31.52 5.48
CA ASN A 681 -27.29 -31.51 4.59
C ASN A 681 -26.11 -32.25 5.27
N PRO A 682 -26.21 -33.57 5.44
CA PRO A 682 -25.22 -34.36 6.19
C PRO A 682 -23.91 -34.58 5.43
N SER A 683 -22.81 -34.58 6.17
CA SER A 683 -21.49 -35.04 5.74
C SER A 683 -20.81 -35.71 6.92
N SER A 684 -20.67 -37.03 6.83
CA SER A 684 -19.96 -37.84 7.81
C SER A 684 -18.44 -37.72 7.64
N GLU A 685 -17.96 -37.41 6.44
CA GLU A 685 -16.54 -37.17 6.12
C GLU A 685 -15.99 -36.00 6.94
N ILE A 686 -16.56 -34.81 6.74
CA ILE A 686 -16.10 -33.56 7.35
C ILE A 686 -16.22 -33.63 8.88
N LEU A 687 -17.35 -34.13 9.39
CA LEU A 687 -17.58 -34.26 10.82
C LEU A 687 -16.71 -35.37 11.46
N GLY A 688 -16.45 -36.46 10.73
CA GLY A 688 -15.60 -37.57 11.15
C GLY A 688 -14.13 -37.16 11.23
N GLU A 689 -13.57 -36.63 10.15
CA GLU A 689 -12.17 -36.14 10.16
C GLU A 689 -12.00 -35.02 11.20
N THR A 690 -12.95 -34.08 11.33
CA THR A 690 -12.86 -33.06 12.39
C THR A 690 -12.89 -33.69 13.79
N ALA A 691 -13.73 -34.70 14.03
CA ALA A 691 -13.73 -35.42 15.30
C ALA A 691 -12.39 -36.12 15.56
N ALA A 692 -11.79 -36.74 14.53
CA ALA A 692 -10.44 -37.30 14.60
C ALA A 692 -9.40 -36.23 14.97
N THR A 693 -9.44 -35.06 14.34
CA THR A 693 -8.56 -33.91 14.62
C THR A 693 -8.61 -33.50 16.08
N LEU A 694 -9.81 -33.27 16.63
CA LEU A 694 -9.97 -32.76 17.98
C LEU A 694 -9.57 -33.83 19.02
N ALA A 695 -9.85 -35.12 18.76
CA ALA A 695 -9.37 -36.20 19.63
C ALA A 695 -7.84 -36.36 19.59
N ALA A 696 -7.22 -36.35 18.40
CA ALA A 696 -5.76 -36.39 18.26
C ALA A 696 -5.08 -35.19 18.94
N THR A 697 -5.67 -34.00 18.81
CA THR A 697 -5.17 -32.78 19.46
C THR A 697 -5.33 -32.83 20.98
N SER A 698 -6.44 -33.40 21.50
CA SER A 698 -6.62 -33.56 22.95
C SER A 698 -5.48 -34.35 23.59
N LEU A 699 -5.02 -35.44 22.96
CA LEU A 699 -3.92 -36.28 23.44
C LEU A 699 -2.59 -35.52 23.61
N ILE A 700 -2.19 -34.69 22.65
CA ILE A 700 -0.91 -33.96 22.72
C ILE A 700 -0.97 -32.76 23.67
N PHE A 701 -2.16 -32.24 23.96
CA PHE A 701 -2.37 -31.15 24.93
C PHE A 701 -2.69 -31.63 26.36
N ALA A 702 -2.94 -32.91 26.59
CA ALA A 702 -3.37 -33.45 27.89
C ALA A 702 -2.46 -33.08 29.07
N GLU A 703 -1.14 -33.02 28.86
CA GLU A 703 -0.16 -32.62 29.88
C GLU A 703 0.05 -31.10 29.96
N LYS A 704 -0.01 -30.38 28.82
CA LYS A 704 0.30 -28.94 28.73
C LYS A 704 -0.89 -28.04 29.10
N ASN A 705 -2.12 -28.44 28.74
CA ASN A 705 -3.35 -27.74 29.08
C ASN A 705 -4.53 -28.72 29.15
N LYS A 706 -4.74 -29.31 30.33
CA LYS A 706 -5.79 -30.32 30.56
C LYS A 706 -7.21 -29.81 30.28
N THR A 707 -7.50 -28.55 30.59
CA THR A 707 -8.84 -27.95 30.34
C THR A 707 -9.15 -27.89 28.86
N TYR A 708 -8.20 -27.39 28.05
CA TYR A 708 -8.34 -27.35 26.59
C TYR A 708 -8.41 -28.75 25.98
N SER A 709 -7.59 -29.69 26.47
CA SER A 709 -7.67 -31.11 26.10
C SER A 709 -9.07 -31.69 26.34
N ASP A 710 -9.69 -31.41 27.48
CA ASP A 710 -11.02 -31.94 27.81
C ASP A 710 -12.14 -31.33 26.96
N GLU A 711 -12.04 -30.03 26.65
CA GLU A 711 -12.93 -29.31 25.75
C GLU A 711 -12.88 -29.87 24.31
N LEU A 712 -11.67 -30.05 23.78
CA LEU A 712 -11.45 -30.67 22.46
C LEU A 712 -12.02 -32.10 22.40
N LEU A 713 -11.81 -32.90 23.44
CA LEU A 713 -12.30 -34.29 23.49
C LEU A 713 -13.84 -34.33 23.56
N GLN A 714 -14.47 -33.43 24.31
CA GLN A 714 -15.93 -33.32 24.33
C GLN A 714 -16.47 -32.95 22.94
N HIS A 715 -15.89 -31.94 22.28
CA HIS A 715 -16.28 -31.56 20.92
C HIS A 715 -16.06 -32.68 19.90
N SER A 716 -14.99 -33.47 20.04
CA SER A 716 -14.76 -34.66 19.21
C SER A 716 -15.90 -35.67 19.35
N ILE A 717 -16.29 -36.01 20.58
CA ILE A 717 -17.38 -36.97 20.87
C ILE A 717 -18.72 -36.45 20.35
N ASP A 718 -19.01 -35.16 20.51
CA ASP A 718 -20.24 -34.54 20.01
C ASP A 718 -20.32 -34.57 18.47
N LEU A 719 -19.22 -34.22 17.78
CA LEU A 719 -19.14 -34.25 16.32
C LEU A 719 -19.23 -35.67 15.77
N TYR A 720 -18.56 -36.65 16.39
CA TYR A 720 -18.64 -38.06 16.01
C TYR A 720 -20.06 -38.64 16.23
N THR A 721 -20.69 -38.33 17.35
CA THR A 721 -22.09 -38.72 17.63
C THR A 721 -23.03 -38.17 16.55
N ARG A 722 -22.80 -36.93 16.11
CA ARG A 722 -23.57 -36.29 15.04
C ARG A 722 -23.29 -36.89 13.66
N ALA A 723 -22.03 -37.17 13.33
CA ALA A 723 -21.58 -37.79 12.08
C ALA A 723 -22.14 -39.22 11.89
N THR A 724 -22.29 -39.96 12.99
CA THR A 724 -22.86 -41.32 13.00
C THR A 724 -24.38 -41.34 13.11
N THR A 725 -25.02 -40.32 13.69
CA THR A 725 -26.49 -40.17 13.75
C THR A 725 -27.08 -39.72 12.42
N TYR A 726 -26.49 -38.71 11.77
CA TYR A 726 -26.94 -38.15 10.51
C TYR A 726 -25.98 -38.54 9.38
N GLN A 727 -25.91 -39.84 9.08
CA GLN A 727 -25.01 -40.36 8.06
C GLN A 727 -25.37 -39.87 6.66
N GLY A 728 -24.37 -39.37 5.94
CA GLY A 728 -24.52 -38.86 4.60
C GLY A 728 -23.22 -38.31 4.06
N SER A 729 -23.21 -37.95 2.78
CA SER A 729 -22.01 -37.50 2.09
C SER A 729 -22.21 -36.13 1.46
N TYR A 730 -21.23 -35.23 1.60
CA TYR A 730 -21.27 -33.95 0.90
C TYR A 730 -21.24 -34.14 -0.63
N MET A 731 -20.74 -35.27 -1.14
CA MET A 731 -20.82 -35.63 -2.56
C MET A 731 -22.27 -35.76 -3.06
N LYS A 732 -23.21 -36.07 -2.16
CA LYS A 732 -24.66 -36.12 -2.45
C LYS A 732 -25.37 -34.78 -2.19
N SER A 733 -24.68 -33.79 -1.64
CA SER A 733 -25.25 -32.46 -1.39
C SER A 733 -25.58 -31.71 -2.68
N THR A 734 -26.70 -31.00 -2.67
CA THR A 734 -27.12 -30.02 -3.68
C THR A 734 -26.83 -28.57 -3.26
N HIS A 735 -26.18 -28.35 -2.11
CA HIS A 735 -25.88 -27.02 -1.60
C HIS A 735 -24.91 -26.29 -2.56
N PRO A 736 -25.23 -25.08 -3.06
CA PRO A 736 -24.45 -24.43 -4.11
C PRO A 736 -22.99 -24.20 -3.70
N ASN A 737 -22.76 -23.77 -2.46
CA ASN A 737 -21.40 -23.54 -1.95
C ASN A 737 -20.54 -24.81 -1.85
N LEU A 738 -21.14 -26.01 -1.76
CA LEU A 738 -20.38 -27.27 -1.76
C LEU A 738 -20.04 -27.78 -3.16
N LYS A 739 -20.50 -27.13 -4.23
CA LYS A 739 -20.23 -27.57 -5.61
C LYS A 739 -18.73 -27.68 -5.88
N THR A 740 -17.96 -26.65 -5.53
CA THR A 740 -16.55 -26.57 -5.90
C THR A 740 -15.67 -27.53 -5.08
N VAL A 741 -15.93 -27.73 -3.79
CA VAL A 741 -15.18 -28.74 -3.01
C VAL A 741 -15.40 -30.15 -3.56
N LYS A 742 -16.61 -30.50 -4.02
CA LYS A 742 -16.90 -31.79 -4.68
C LYS A 742 -16.16 -32.00 -6.00
N GLU A 743 -15.75 -30.93 -6.69
CA GLU A 743 -15.02 -31.00 -7.96
C GLU A 743 -13.51 -31.23 -7.75
N TRP A 744 -12.97 -30.88 -6.59
CA TRP A 744 -11.51 -30.88 -6.32
C TRP A 744 -11.07 -31.81 -5.18
N TYR A 745 -11.92 -31.97 -4.17
CA TYR A 745 -11.79 -32.95 -3.10
C TYR A 745 -13.02 -33.88 -3.17
N PRO A 746 -13.09 -34.78 -4.16
CA PRO A 746 -14.18 -35.75 -4.25
C PRO A 746 -13.95 -36.91 -3.26
N SER A 747 -14.73 -37.00 -2.19
CA SER A 747 -14.63 -38.16 -1.29
C SER A 747 -15.25 -39.41 -1.92
N ALA A 748 -14.59 -40.56 -1.77
CA ALA A 748 -15.06 -41.85 -2.29
C ALA A 748 -16.15 -42.48 -1.40
N ILE A 749 -15.88 -42.55 -0.10
CA ILE A 749 -16.73 -43.11 0.96
C ILE A 749 -16.52 -42.30 2.25
N PHE A 750 -17.42 -42.45 3.23
CA PHE A 750 -17.33 -41.77 4.52
C PHE A 750 -17.05 -42.71 5.71
N THR A 751 -16.94 -44.01 5.46
CA THR A 751 -16.90 -45.02 6.55
C THR A 751 -15.52 -45.11 7.17
N ASP A 752 -14.47 -44.79 6.44
CA ASP A 752 -13.10 -44.75 6.93
C ASP A 752 -12.81 -43.49 7.74
N GLU A 753 -13.37 -42.30 7.47
CA GLU A 753 -13.27 -41.17 8.43
C GLU A 753 -14.07 -41.44 9.71
N LEU A 754 -15.17 -42.19 9.65
CA LEU A 754 -15.87 -42.64 10.86
C LEU A 754 -15.05 -43.68 11.64
N ALA A 755 -14.35 -44.60 10.95
CA ALA A 755 -13.40 -45.51 11.60
C ALA A 755 -12.20 -44.75 12.20
N TRP A 756 -11.73 -43.71 11.53
CA TRP A 756 -10.63 -42.84 11.92
C TRP A 756 -10.96 -42.03 13.18
N ALA A 757 -12.12 -41.35 13.18
CA ALA A 757 -12.67 -40.67 14.35
C ALA A 757 -12.80 -41.60 15.55
N ALA A 758 -13.42 -42.77 15.36
CA ALA A 758 -13.58 -43.76 16.41
C ALA A 758 -12.23 -44.28 16.96
N SER A 759 -11.22 -44.43 16.09
CA SER A 759 -9.87 -44.85 16.48
C SER A 759 -9.16 -43.79 17.34
N TRP A 760 -9.30 -42.50 17.01
CA TRP A 760 -8.74 -41.41 17.81
C TRP A 760 -9.49 -41.16 19.12
N ILE A 761 -10.81 -41.26 19.12
CA ILE A 761 -11.59 -41.18 20.36
C ILE A 761 -11.24 -42.36 21.27
N TYR A 762 -11.05 -43.58 20.73
CA TYR A 762 -10.50 -44.70 21.50
C TYR A 762 -9.08 -44.42 22.01
N ALA A 763 -8.22 -43.80 21.19
CA ALA A 763 -6.87 -43.42 21.61
C ALA A 763 -6.89 -42.48 22.83
N ALA A 764 -7.80 -41.50 22.85
CA ALA A 764 -7.97 -40.51 23.92
C ALA A 764 -8.70 -41.06 25.17
N THR A 765 -9.77 -41.83 24.99
CA THR A 765 -10.66 -42.29 26.09
C THR A 765 -10.30 -43.65 26.68
N LYS A 766 -9.66 -44.53 25.88
CA LYS A 766 -9.55 -45.98 26.10
C LYS A 766 -10.88 -46.72 26.25
N ASP A 767 -11.99 -46.11 25.80
CA ASP A 767 -13.30 -46.73 25.85
C ASP A 767 -13.53 -47.66 24.65
N GLU A 768 -13.59 -48.96 24.95
CA GLU A 768 -13.76 -50.07 24.00
C GLU A 768 -15.02 -49.96 23.11
N GLN A 769 -16.01 -49.12 23.47
CA GLN A 769 -17.13 -48.85 22.56
C GLN A 769 -16.66 -48.22 21.24
N TYR A 770 -15.67 -47.33 21.28
CA TYR A 770 -15.15 -46.66 20.09
C TYR A 770 -14.23 -47.58 19.28
N ARG A 771 -13.42 -48.43 19.92
CA ARG A 771 -12.66 -49.47 19.21
C ARG A 771 -13.59 -50.45 18.47
N THR A 772 -14.68 -50.85 19.13
CA THR A 772 -15.71 -51.73 18.52
C THR A 772 -16.47 -51.02 17.40
N ALA A 773 -16.73 -49.72 17.53
CA ALA A 773 -17.31 -48.92 16.45
C ALA A 773 -16.36 -48.80 15.25
N ALA A 774 -15.05 -48.60 15.49
CA ALA A 774 -14.03 -48.59 14.45
C ALA A 774 -14.02 -49.91 13.65
N ASP A 775 -13.98 -51.08 14.33
CA ASP A 775 -14.12 -52.39 13.66
C ASP A 775 -15.39 -52.47 12.78
N GLY A 776 -16.51 -51.97 13.31
CA GLY A 776 -17.81 -51.95 12.62
C GLY A 776 -17.90 -50.98 11.43
N PHE A 777 -16.95 -50.06 11.29
CA PHE A 777 -16.80 -49.18 10.12
C PHE A 777 -15.71 -49.68 9.16
N ILE A 778 -14.58 -50.20 9.67
CA ILE A 778 -13.57 -50.93 8.90
C ILE A 778 -14.22 -52.03 8.05
N ALA A 779 -15.13 -52.82 8.63
CA ALA A 779 -15.84 -53.88 7.92
C ALA A 779 -16.84 -53.39 6.84
N LYS A 780 -17.03 -52.07 6.68
CA LYS A 780 -17.90 -51.44 5.67
C LYS A 780 -17.12 -50.68 4.60
N SER A 781 -15.86 -50.30 4.87
CA SER A 781 -14.96 -49.77 3.85
C SER A 781 -14.55 -50.93 2.93
N LEU A 782 -14.98 -50.87 1.67
CA LEU A 782 -14.86 -51.98 0.71
C LEU A 782 -13.72 -51.83 -0.30
N ASP A 783 -12.98 -50.71 -0.25
CA ASP A 783 -11.84 -50.49 -1.14
C ASP A 783 -10.52 -50.72 -0.40
N HIS A 784 -9.56 -51.26 -1.13
CA HIS A 784 -8.17 -51.34 -0.74
C HIS A 784 -7.39 -50.49 -1.75
N SER A 785 -7.52 -49.17 -1.62
CA SER A 785 -6.68 -48.27 -2.38
C SER A 785 -5.23 -48.40 -1.89
N ASN A 786 -4.27 -48.08 -2.77
CA ASN A 786 -2.87 -47.96 -2.42
C ASN A 786 -2.52 -46.54 -1.95
N GLU A 787 -3.51 -45.77 -1.50
CA GLU A 787 -3.40 -44.38 -1.07
C GLU A 787 -3.50 -44.24 0.47
N TYR A 788 -2.93 -43.17 1.02
CA TYR A 788 -3.25 -42.70 2.37
C TYR A 788 -3.24 -41.18 2.34
N SER A 789 -4.39 -40.54 2.61
CA SER A 789 -4.59 -39.13 2.24
C SER A 789 -5.74 -38.44 2.98
N TRP A 790 -6.17 -37.28 2.45
CA TRP A 790 -7.38 -36.61 2.91
C TRP A 790 -8.66 -37.39 2.58
N ASP A 791 -8.65 -38.32 1.61
CA ASP A 791 -9.77 -39.22 1.27
C ASP A 791 -9.60 -40.55 2.03
N GLU A 792 -8.64 -41.38 1.64
CA GLU A 792 -8.44 -42.71 2.23
C GLU A 792 -7.77 -42.67 3.61
N LYS A 793 -8.47 -43.18 4.63
CA LYS A 793 -7.96 -43.31 6.02
C LYS A 793 -7.56 -44.72 6.43
N LEU A 794 -8.01 -45.77 5.73
CA LEU A 794 -7.98 -47.13 6.27
C LEU A 794 -6.56 -47.65 6.63
N PRO A 795 -5.49 -47.34 5.87
CA PRO A 795 -4.11 -47.67 6.28
C PRO A 795 -3.67 -46.98 7.57
N GLY A 796 -4.09 -45.74 7.78
CA GLY A 796 -3.89 -44.98 9.01
C GLY A 796 -4.64 -45.58 10.19
N VAL A 797 -5.91 -45.94 9.99
CA VAL A 797 -6.75 -46.65 11.00
C VAL A 797 -6.07 -47.94 11.46
N TYR A 798 -5.65 -48.81 10.54
CA TYR A 798 -4.95 -50.05 10.90
C TYR A 798 -3.63 -49.79 11.64
N THR A 799 -2.83 -48.83 11.17
CA THR A 799 -1.55 -48.49 11.79
C THR A 799 -1.74 -47.96 13.22
N LEU A 800 -2.67 -47.02 13.42
CA LEU A 800 -3.00 -46.44 14.72
C LEU A 800 -3.57 -47.49 15.69
N LEU A 801 -4.58 -48.27 15.29
CA LEU A 801 -5.14 -49.30 16.15
C LEU A 801 -4.12 -50.39 16.47
N PHE A 802 -3.20 -50.72 15.56
CA PHE A 802 -2.07 -51.59 15.85
C PHE A 802 -1.12 -50.96 16.89
N THR A 803 -0.75 -49.68 16.79
CA THR A 803 0.15 -49.06 17.77
C THR A 803 -0.44 -49.09 19.19
N LEU A 804 -1.76 -48.87 19.30
CA LEU A 804 -2.52 -48.82 20.55
C LEU A 804 -2.78 -50.19 21.18
N THR A 805 -3.09 -51.23 20.38
CA THR A 805 -3.59 -52.52 20.88
C THR A 805 -2.63 -53.70 20.68
N LYS A 806 -1.63 -53.56 19.79
CA LYS A 806 -0.76 -54.64 19.30
C LYS A 806 -1.51 -55.84 18.68
N ASN A 807 -2.78 -55.67 18.30
CA ASN A 807 -3.60 -56.74 17.74
C ASN A 807 -3.11 -57.18 16.35
N ALA A 808 -2.99 -58.49 16.14
CA ALA A 808 -2.48 -59.09 14.91
C ALA A 808 -3.34 -58.79 13.67
N THR A 809 -4.65 -58.58 13.82
CA THR A 809 -5.54 -58.22 12.70
C THR A 809 -5.20 -56.83 12.15
N TYR A 810 -5.00 -55.84 13.03
CA TYR A 810 -4.60 -54.50 12.60
C TYR A 810 -3.16 -54.49 12.07
N LYS A 811 -2.25 -55.30 12.65
CA LYS A 811 -0.91 -55.53 12.07
C LYS A 811 -1.02 -56.03 10.63
N ALA A 812 -1.83 -57.07 10.39
CA ALA A 812 -2.02 -57.65 9.06
C ALA A 812 -2.68 -56.68 8.05
N GLY A 813 -3.59 -55.82 8.52
CA GLY A 813 -4.19 -54.75 7.69
C GLY A 813 -3.16 -53.72 7.24
N ALA A 814 -2.36 -53.19 8.17
CA ALA A 814 -1.30 -52.23 7.88
C ALA A 814 -0.21 -52.84 6.97
N GLU A 815 0.27 -54.05 7.29
CA GLU A 815 1.20 -54.80 6.43
C GLU A 815 0.62 -55.16 5.05
N GLY A 816 -0.71 -55.29 4.93
CA GLY A 816 -1.39 -55.51 3.66
C GLY A 816 -1.13 -54.36 2.69
N PHE A 817 -1.34 -53.13 3.16
CA PHE A 817 -1.05 -51.89 2.44
C PHE A 817 0.46 -51.69 2.18
N PHE A 818 1.31 -51.89 3.20
CA PHE A 818 2.76 -51.68 3.04
C PHE A 818 3.42 -52.60 2.01
N LYS A 819 2.87 -53.81 1.78
CA LYS A 819 3.38 -54.75 0.76
C LYS A 819 3.33 -54.21 -0.66
N ASP A 820 2.42 -53.29 -0.98
CA ASP A 820 2.37 -52.66 -2.30
C ASP A 820 3.52 -51.69 -2.55
N TYR A 821 4.16 -51.20 -1.47
CA TYR A 821 5.28 -50.27 -1.50
C TYR A 821 6.65 -50.91 -1.20
N TRP A 822 6.66 -52.07 -0.53
CA TRP A 822 7.86 -52.86 -0.26
C TRP A 822 8.44 -53.50 -1.54
N PRO A 823 9.69 -54.00 -1.52
CA PRO A 823 10.32 -54.62 -2.68
C PRO A 823 9.49 -55.78 -3.28
N GLY A 824 9.10 -55.64 -4.55
CA GLY A 824 8.23 -56.59 -5.25
C GLY A 824 6.73 -56.27 -5.19
N GLY A 825 6.34 -55.16 -4.55
CA GLY A 825 4.97 -54.62 -4.52
C GLY A 825 4.49 -54.06 -5.86
N THR A 826 3.25 -53.54 -5.85
CA THR A 826 2.56 -53.07 -7.07
C THR A 826 2.77 -51.58 -7.39
N VAL A 827 3.19 -50.77 -6.42
CA VAL A 827 3.42 -49.32 -6.62
C VAL A 827 4.66 -49.09 -7.47
N LYS A 828 4.51 -48.26 -8.50
CA LYS A 828 5.61 -47.91 -9.41
C LYS A 828 6.53 -46.89 -8.75
N GLN A 829 7.83 -47.02 -9.03
CA GLN A 829 8.80 -45.97 -8.74
C GLN A 829 9.17 -45.20 -10.01
N THR A 830 9.50 -43.91 -9.88
CA THR A 830 10.15 -43.14 -10.94
C THR A 830 11.56 -43.67 -11.20
N ALA A 831 12.19 -43.29 -12.31
CA ALA A 831 13.57 -43.66 -12.64
C ALA A 831 14.62 -43.24 -11.58
N LYS A 832 14.24 -42.35 -10.65
CA LYS A 832 15.07 -41.87 -9.53
C LYS A 832 14.57 -42.31 -8.15
N GLY A 833 13.58 -43.22 -8.07
CA GLY A 833 13.19 -43.91 -6.83
C GLY A 833 12.00 -43.33 -6.04
N LEU A 834 11.30 -42.32 -6.55
CA LEU A 834 10.06 -41.81 -5.92
C LEU A 834 8.91 -42.79 -6.17
N ALA A 835 8.20 -43.21 -5.12
CA ALA A 835 6.95 -43.93 -5.21
C ALA A 835 5.86 -43.05 -5.82
N PHE A 836 5.22 -43.51 -6.90
CA PHE A 836 4.39 -42.66 -7.75
C PHE A 836 3.00 -43.28 -7.97
N LEU A 837 2.00 -42.75 -7.25
CA LEU A 837 0.58 -43.08 -7.45
C LEU A 837 -0.04 -42.30 -8.61
N GLY A 838 0.26 -41.01 -8.71
CA GLY A 838 -0.33 -40.12 -9.71
C GLY A 838 0.39 -38.76 -9.78
N SER A 839 0.02 -37.95 -10.78
CA SER A 839 0.62 -36.62 -11.00
C SER A 839 0.11 -35.53 -10.06
N TRP A 840 -0.96 -35.81 -9.31
CA TRP A 840 -1.53 -34.92 -8.31
C TRP A 840 -0.88 -35.25 -6.95
N GLY A 841 -0.31 -34.27 -6.24
CA GLY A 841 0.26 -34.47 -4.90
C GLY A 841 1.33 -35.54 -4.72
N SER A 842 2.04 -35.98 -5.78
CA SER A 842 2.88 -37.20 -5.75
C SER A 842 3.85 -37.36 -4.55
N LEU A 843 4.45 -36.26 -4.07
CA LEU A 843 5.34 -36.27 -2.91
C LEU A 843 4.59 -36.42 -1.57
N GLY A 844 3.35 -35.92 -1.48
CA GLY A 844 2.49 -36.04 -0.30
C GLY A 844 2.11 -37.49 -0.01
N TYR A 845 1.77 -38.28 -1.03
CA TYR A 845 1.50 -39.71 -0.86
C TYR A 845 2.73 -40.50 -0.40
N ALA A 846 3.91 -40.19 -0.95
CA ALA A 846 5.16 -40.81 -0.55
C ALA A 846 5.55 -40.44 0.89
N SER A 847 5.35 -39.20 1.32
CA SER A 847 5.65 -38.75 2.69
C SER A 847 4.65 -39.31 3.70
N ALA A 848 3.35 -39.33 3.39
CA ALA A 848 2.29 -39.94 4.21
C ALA A 848 2.50 -41.45 4.41
N THR A 849 2.80 -42.18 3.34
CA THR A 849 3.14 -43.60 3.42
C THR A 849 4.42 -43.82 4.22
N GLY A 850 5.45 -42.99 4.01
CA GLY A 850 6.70 -43.05 4.77
C GLY A 850 6.50 -42.81 6.28
N PHE A 851 5.62 -41.88 6.65
CA PHE A 851 5.25 -41.62 8.04
C PHE A 851 4.51 -42.82 8.69
N LEU A 852 3.53 -43.42 8.00
CA LEU A 852 2.85 -44.63 8.50
C LEU A 852 3.84 -45.77 8.68
N MET A 853 4.73 -45.98 7.71
CA MET A 853 5.77 -47.00 7.75
C MET A 853 6.72 -46.83 8.95
N MET A 854 7.13 -45.60 9.27
CA MET A 854 7.92 -45.32 10.47
C MET A 854 7.12 -45.55 11.75
N THR A 855 5.84 -45.16 11.78
CA THR A 855 4.96 -45.35 12.94
C THR A 855 4.74 -46.83 13.25
N TYR A 856 4.52 -47.63 12.20
CA TYR A 856 4.52 -49.09 12.27
C TYR A 856 5.86 -49.64 12.74
N ALA A 857 6.98 -49.19 12.18
CA ALA A 857 8.32 -49.68 12.51
C ALA A 857 8.68 -49.41 13.99
N LYS A 858 8.33 -48.23 14.53
CA LYS A 858 8.41 -47.91 15.96
C LYS A 858 7.51 -48.83 16.80
N ALA A 859 6.34 -49.19 16.29
CA ALA A 859 5.36 -50.03 17.00
C ALA A 859 5.68 -51.54 17.03
N VAL A 860 6.34 -52.10 16.02
CA VAL A 860 6.88 -53.49 16.04
C VAL A 860 8.31 -53.57 16.60
N GLY A 861 9.04 -52.46 16.57
CA GLY A 861 10.47 -52.38 16.86
C GLY A 861 11.31 -52.43 15.57
N PHE A 862 12.23 -51.49 15.41
CA PHE A 862 13.02 -51.26 14.19
C PHE A 862 13.90 -52.44 13.73
N GLN A 863 14.01 -53.52 14.51
CA GLN A 863 14.76 -54.74 14.18
C GLN A 863 13.88 -55.83 13.54
N ASP A 864 12.56 -55.64 13.46
CA ASP A 864 11.66 -56.51 12.70
C ASP A 864 12.01 -56.46 11.19
N ALA A 865 11.95 -57.60 10.50
CA ALA A 865 12.30 -57.68 9.07
C ALA A 865 11.40 -56.79 8.20
N ASN A 866 10.10 -56.71 8.54
CA ASN A 866 9.15 -55.83 7.87
C ASN A 866 9.42 -54.35 8.22
N ALA A 867 9.84 -54.07 9.46
CA ALA A 867 10.26 -52.72 9.85
C ALA A 867 11.50 -52.25 9.05
N THR A 868 12.44 -53.15 8.74
CA THR A 868 13.62 -52.83 7.92
C THR A 868 13.22 -52.34 6.52
N HIS A 869 12.25 -53.00 5.87
CA HIS A 869 11.71 -52.55 4.58
C HIS A 869 11.01 -51.19 4.70
N SER A 870 10.19 -51.01 5.73
CA SER A 870 9.52 -49.74 6.02
C SER A 870 10.50 -48.58 6.22
N VAL A 871 11.52 -48.73 7.07
CA VAL A 871 12.55 -47.70 7.31
C VAL A 871 13.32 -47.38 6.03
N SER A 872 13.68 -48.41 5.24
CA SER A 872 14.42 -48.22 3.98
C SER A 872 13.61 -47.43 2.95
N PHE A 873 12.31 -47.71 2.84
CA PHE A 873 11.39 -46.95 2.00
C PHE A 873 11.28 -45.50 2.48
N SER A 874 10.99 -45.29 3.77
CA SER A 874 10.83 -43.96 4.37
C SER A 874 12.07 -43.08 4.19
N ALA A 875 13.27 -43.67 4.36
CA ALA A 875 14.54 -42.99 4.08
C ALA A 875 14.71 -42.66 2.60
N GLN A 876 14.43 -43.60 1.68
CA GLN A 876 14.51 -43.37 0.23
C GLN A 876 13.60 -42.21 -0.21
N GLN A 877 12.36 -42.18 0.27
CA GLN A 877 11.39 -41.14 -0.11
C GLN A 877 11.77 -39.76 0.47
N LEU A 878 12.21 -39.70 1.73
CA LEU A 878 12.66 -38.44 2.34
C LEU A 878 13.91 -37.90 1.62
N ASN A 879 14.92 -38.74 1.39
CA ASN A 879 16.14 -38.34 0.70
C ASN A 879 15.86 -37.86 -0.75
N TYR A 880 14.93 -38.51 -1.46
CA TYR A 880 14.49 -38.06 -2.78
C TYR A 880 13.97 -36.62 -2.74
N MET A 881 13.16 -36.29 -1.74
CA MET A 881 12.59 -34.94 -1.54
C MET A 881 13.67 -33.91 -1.18
N LEU A 882 14.69 -34.31 -0.41
CA LEU A 882 15.75 -33.42 0.10
C LEU A 882 16.90 -33.18 -0.89
N GLY A 883 17.17 -34.08 -1.84
CA GLY A 883 18.22 -33.83 -2.84
C GLY A 883 18.70 -35.01 -3.68
N ASP A 884 18.56 -36.26 -3.21
CA ASP A 884 19.22 -37.44 -3.82
C ASP A 884 18.79 -37.71 -5.27
N CYS A 885 17.66 -37.15 -5.72
CA CYS A 885 17.24 -37.19 -7.11
C CYS A 885 17.98 -36.18 -8.03
N GLY A 886 19.03 -35.49 -7.54
CA GLY A 886 19.76 -34.45 -8.25
C GLY A 886 19.08 -33.08 -8.24
N ARG A 887 18.08 -32.90 -7.38
CA ARG A 887 17.51 -31.61 -6.96
C ARG A 887 16.74 -31.79 -5.65
N SER A 888 16.63 -30.73 -4.87
CA SER A 888 15.64 -30.65 -3.80
C SER A 888 14.25 -30.32 -4.34
N TRP A 889 13.23 -30.79 -3.64
CA TRP A 889 11.81 -30.44 -3.81
C TRP A 889 11.29 -29.52 -2.68
N VAL A 890 12.08 -29.31 -1.64
CA VAL A 890 11.77 -28.37 -0.55
C VAL A 890 12.16 -26.96 -1.00
N VAL A 891 11.20 -26.03 -1.03
CA VAL A 891 11.40 -24.63 -1.42
C VAL A 891 12.44 -23.98 -0.50
N GLY A 892 13.44 -23.31 -1.07
CA GLY A 892 14.49 -22.61 -0.31
C GLY A 892 15.57 -23.51 0.33
N PHE A 893 15.46 -24.84 0.23
CA PHE A 893 16.42 -25.79 0.82
C PHE A 893 17.09 -26.64 -0.26
N GLY A 894 18.42 -26.76 -0.23
CA GLY A 894 19.18 -27.66 -1.12
C GLY A 894 19.33 -27.17 -2.57
N GLU A 895 20.21 -27.84 -3.32
CA GLU A 895 20.54 -27.48 -4.71
C GLU A 895 19.35 -27.76 -5.65
N GLY A 896 19.07 -26.84 -6.57
CA GLY A 896 17.98 -26.97 -7.53
C GLY A 896 16.57 -26.93 -6.92
N SER A 897 16.40 -26.40 -5.71
CA SER A 897 15.08 -26.20 -5.08
C SER A 897 14.13 -25.37 -5.96
N PRO A 898 12.80 -25.55 -5.86
CA PRO A 898 11.85 -24.73 -6.60
C PRO A 898 11.93 -23.26 -6.14
N ILE A 899 12.16 -22.35 -7.10
CA ILE A 899 12.24 -20.89 -6.86
C ILE A 899 10.99 -20.12 -7.32
N ARG A 900 10.00 -20.82 -7.87
CA ARG A 900 8.70 -20.29 -8.30
C ARG A 900 7.58 -21.28 -7.92
N PRO A 901 7.26 -21.42 -6.63
CA PRO A 901 6.08 -22.19 -6.22
C PRO A 901 4.80 -21.45 -6.63
N TYR A 902 3.81 -22.20 -7.11
CA TYR A 902 2.43 -21.74 -7.30
C TYR A 902 1.84 -21.55 -5.89
N HIS A 903 1.94 -20.34 -5.36
CA HIS A 903 1.47 -19.98 -4.01
C HIS A 903 1.15 -18.47 -3.96
N LYS A 904 -0.14 -18.13 -3.85
CA LYS A 904 -0.65 -16.75 -4.07
C LYS A 904 -0.04 -15.73 -3.11
N SER A 905 0.07 -16.09 -1.82
CA SER A 905 0.61 -15.20 -0.79
C SER A 905 2.10 -14.88 -0.96
N SER A 906 2.90 -15.78 -1.54
CA SER A 906 4.34 -15.55 -1.76
C SER A 906 4.69 -15.08 -3.18
N TYR A 907 3.75 -15.14 -4.13
CA TYR A 907 3.90 -14.53 -5.45
C TYR A 907 3.59 -13.03 -5.44
N ASN A 908 2.62 -12.61 -4.63
CA ASN A 908 2.14 -11.23 -4.49
C ASN A 908 2.05 -10.46 -5.83
N SER A 909 1.12 -10.88 -6.68
CA SER A 909 0.95 -10.35 -8.04
C SER A 909 0.75 -8.83 -8.13
N PHE A 910 0.43 -8.15 -7.03
CA PHE A 910 0.15 -6.71 -7.02
C PHE A 910 1.40 -5.82 -7.02
N ILE A 911 2.58 -6.40 -6.79
CA ILE A 911 3.86 -5.70 -6.98
C ILE A 911 4.10 -5.42 -8.48
N ASP A 912 3.89 -6.44 -9.33
CA ASP A 912 4.09 -6.34 -10.78
C ASP A 912 2.82 -5.91 -11.53
N TYR A 913 1.64 -6.28 -11.02
CA TYR A 913 0.32 -6.04 -11.60
C TYR A 913 -0.68 -5.57 -10.53
N PRO A 914 -0.58 -4.33 -10.01
CA PRO A 914 -1.53 -3.78 -9.03
C PRO A 914 -2.96 -3.86 -9.57
N MET A 915 -3.96 -3.97 -8.67
CA MET A 915 -5.36 -4.29 -9.00
C MET A 915 -5.98 -3.38 -10.08
N ARG A 916 -5.85 -3.79 -11.33
CA ARG A 916 -6.40 -3.13 -12.52
C ARG A 916 -7.69 -3.81 -12.93
N GLY A 917 -8.67 -3.02 -13.34
CA GLY A 917 -9.99 -3.51 -13.68
C GLY A 917 -10.00 -4.60 -14.76
N LYS A 918 -10.68 -5.71 -14.43
CA LYS A 918 -11.27 -6.73 -15.33
C LYS A 918 -10.36 -7.61 -16.21
N ASP A 919 -9.12 -7.24 -16.53
CA ASP A 919 -8.24 -8.07 -17.37
C ASP A 919 -7.25 -8.95 -16.57
N ASN A 920 -7.80 -9.91 -15.82
CA ASN A 920 -7.04 -10.92 -15.06
C ASN A 920 -6.27 -11.92 -15.96
N GLY A 921 -6.38 -11.82 -17.30
CA GLY A 921 -5.75 -12.76 -18.24
C GLY A 921 -4.23 -12.79 -18.14
N ALA A 922 -3.58 -11.61 -18.08
CA ALA A 922 -2.13 -11.51 -18.02
C ALA A 922 -1.54 -11.99 -16.67
N GLN A 923 -2.23 -11.72 -15.55
CA GLN A 923 -1.83 -12.25 -14.24
C GLN A 923 -1.89 -13.78 -14.19
N GLY A 924 -2.84 -14.38 -14.90
CA GLY A 924 -2.98 -15.84 -14.99
C GLY A 924 -1.84 -16.51 -15.77
N GLU A 925 -1.43 -15.98 -16.91
CA GLU A 925 -0.49 -16.69 -17.81
C GLU A 925 0.92 -16.88 -17.22
N ASP A 926 1.47 -15.90 -16.50
CA ASP A 926 2.75 -16.08 -15.78
C ASP A 926 2.60 -17.01 -14.56
N PHE A 927 1.48 -16.91 -13.83
CA PHE A 927 1.22 -17.74 -12.65
C PHE A 927 1.02 -19.22 -13.00
N LEU A 928 0.39 -19.52 -14.14
CA LEU A 928 0.04 -20.88 -14.59
C LEU A 928 1.23 -21.79 -14.95
N ASN A 929 2.46 -21.26 -15.00
CA ASN A 929 3.67 -22.03 -15.30
C ASN A 929 4.44 -22.50 -14.04
N SER A 930 3.86 -22.38 -12.84
CA SER A 930 4.52 -22.68 -11.56
C SER A 930 4.05 -24.00 -10.90
N GLN A 931 4.80 -24.50 -9.89
CA GLN A 931 4.56 -25.81 -9.26
C GLN A 931 3.80 -25.71 -7.93
N THR A 932 2.74 -26.48 -7.75
CA THR A 932 1.83 -26.39 -6.59
C THR A 932 2.44 -26.77 -5.25
N VAL A 933 2.05 -26.02 -4.21
CA VAL A 933 2.33 -26.32 -2.80
C VAL A 933 1.04 -26.18 -1.97
N THR A 934 0.82 -27.10 -1.03
CA THR A 934 -0.37 -27.12 -0.16
C THR A 934 -0.02 -27.53 1.27
N GLN A 935 -0.96 -27.32 2.19
CA GLN A 935 -0.79 -27.72 3.59
C GLN A 935 -0.85 -29.25 3.77
N ASP A 936 -1.76 -29.93 3.07
CA ASP A 936 -1.98 -31.38 3.21
C ASP A 936 -0.81 -32.22 2.68
N TYR A 937 -0.08 -31.76 1.65
CA TYR A 937 1.12 -32.44 1.16
C TYR A 937 2.31 -32.31 2.13
N ASN A 938 2.37 -31.22 2.90
CA ASN A 938 3.45 -30.95 3.86
C ASN A 938 3.20 -31.57 5.23
N ALA A 939 1.95 -31.78 5.64
CA ALA A 939 1.58 -32.28 6.97
C ALA A 939 2.33 -33.56 7.35
N ALA A 940 2.33 -34.60 6.50
CA ALA A 940 3.02 -35.84 6.80
C ALA A 940 4.55 -35.78 6.60
N PHE A 941 5.03 -34.89 5.73
CA PHE A 941 6.47 -34.66 5.53
C PHE A 941 7.15 -34.19 6.83
N THR A 942 6.53 -33.27 7.57
CA THR A 942 7.04 -32.84 8.89
C THR A 942 7.15 -34.02 9.88
N GLY A 943 6.15 -34.90 9.90
CA GLY A 943 6.17 -36.11 10.73
C GLY A 943 7.23 -37.12 10.33
N LEU A 944 7.44 -37.32 9.03
CA LEU A 944 8.49 -38.18 8.50
C LEU A 944 9.88 -37.66 8.89
N ASN A 945 10.13 -36.34 8.83
CA ASN A 945 11.38 -35.76 9.33
C ASN A 945 11.59 -36.04 10.82
N ALA A 946 10.59 -35.76 11.67
CA ALA A 946 10.67 -36.05 13.11
C ALA A 946 10.91 -37.55 13.40
N ALA A 947 10.27 -38.45 12.64
CA ALA A 947 10.45 -39.89 12.75
C ALA A 947 11.89 -40.33 12.41
N MET A 948 12.50 -39.72 11.39
CA MET A 948 13.87 -40.02 10.98
C MET A 948 14.90 -39.43 11.95
N ILE A 949 14.64 -38.26 12.54
CA ILE A 949 15.44 -37.68 13.64
C ILE A 949 15.43 -38.61 14.85
N GLU A 950 14.27 -39.13 15.24
CA GLU A 950 14.15 -40.07 16.36
C GLU A 950 14.85 -41.40 16.05
N TYR A 951 14.68 -41.96 14.85
CA TYR A 951 15.29 -43.22 14.42
C TYR A 951 16.83 -43.17 14.38
N TYR A 952 17.41 -42.12 13.80
CA TYR A 952 18.86 -41.93 13.78
C TYR A 952 19.42 -41.42 15.12
N GLY A 953 18.57 -41.09 16.08
CA GLY A 953 18.93 -40.57 17.40
C GLY A 953 19.14 -39.06 17.39
N GLY A 954 18.28 -38.34 18.12
CA GLY A 954 18.22 -36.88 18.11
C GLY A 954 19.54 -36.14 18.40
N GLY A 955 20.46 -36.73 19.15
CA GLY A 955 21.79 -36.16 19.41
C GLY A 955 22.72 -36.05 18.18
N ASN A 956 22.35 -36.66 17.05
CA ASN A 956 23.03 -36.49 15.76
C ASN A 956 22.52 -35.26 14.98
N PHE A 957 21.45 -34.62 15.45
CA PHE A 957 20.84 -33.44 14.85
C PHE A 957 21.07 -32.22 15.75
N LYS A 958 20.82 -31.03 15.20
CA LYS A 958 20.89 -29.77 15.93
C LYS A 958 19.63 -28.97 15.63
N ALA A 959 19.14 -28.26 16.64
CA ALA A 959 18.14 -27.22 16.42
C ALA A 959 18.66 -26.21 15.39
N PHE A 960 17.78 -25.83 14.46
CA PHE A 960 17.98 -24.67 13.60
C PHE A 960 17.22 -23.48 14.23
N SER A 961 17.48 -22.27 13.74
CA SER A 961 16.83 -21.05 14.20
C SER A 961 16.56 -20.16 13.00
N ASP A 962 15.65 -19.20 13.10
CA ASP A 962 15.30 -18.28 12.01
C ASP A 962 16.46 -17.38 11.53
N CYS A 963 17.60 -17.44 12.22
CA CYS A 963 18.79 -16.64 12.00
C CYS A 963 19.44 -16.90 10.63
N GLY A 964 19.14 -16.02 9.67
CA GLY A 964 19.61 -16.10 8.30
C GLY A 964 18.58 -16.66 7.32
N LEU A 965 17.38 -17.00 7.79
CA LEU A 965 16.21 -17.14 6.92
C LEU A 965 15.69 -15.76 6.52
N ASP A 966 15.31 -15.59 5.26
CA ASP A 966 14.50 -14.45 4.84
C ASP A 966 13.03 -14.76 5.14
N LEU A 967 12.58 -14.35 6.32
CA LEU A 967 11.18 -14.47 6.74
C LEU A 967 10.27 -13.40 6.08
N GLY A 968 10.76 -12.66 5.08
CA GLY A 968 10.03 -11.58 4.43
C GLY A 968 10.08 -10.24 5.16
N TRP A 969 10.67 -10.16 6.37
CA TRP A 969 10.83 -8.88 7.10
C TRP A 969 11.70 -7.84 6.38
N SER A 970 12.49 -8.24 5.38
CA SER A 970 13.21 -7.31 4.48
C SER A 970 12.34 -6.75 3.34
N HIS A 971 11.11 -7.24 3.16
CA HIS A 971 10.23 -6.82 2.09
C HIS A 971 9.65 -5.42 2.37
N PRO A 972 9.58 -4.49 1.38
CA PRO A 972 9.13 -3.11 1.60
C PRO A 972 7.73 -2.94 2.19
N ASN A 973 6.86 -3.94 1.98
CA ASN A 973 5.47 -3.94 2.48
C ASN A 973 5.27 -4.83 3.72
N ALA A 974 6.34 -5.39 4.29
CA ALA A 974 6.22 -6.18 5.52
C ALA A 974 5.86 -5.29 6.71
N THR A 975 5.08 -5.83 7.65
CA THR A 975 4.92 -5.23 8.98
C THR A 975 6.26 -5.30 9.73
N ASN A 976 6.39 -4.54 10.83
CA ASN A 976 7.58 -4.68 11.68
C ASN A 976 7.62 -6.09 12.30
N PRO A 977 8.80 -6.73 12.40
CA PRO A 977 8.92 -8.01 13.10
C PRO A 977 8.48 -7.85 14.56
N PRO A 978 7.72 -8.81 15.11
CA PRO A 978 7.27 -8.76 16.49
C PRO A 978 8.45 -8.77 17.47
N GLN A 979 8.24 -8.22 18.66
CA GLN A 979 9.23 -8.23 19.73
C GLN A 979 9.18 -9.58 20.46
N TRP A 980 10.07 -10.49 20.06
CA TRP A 980 10.24 -11.79 20.70
C TRP A 980 10.87 -11.65 22.11
N PRO A 981 10.49 -12.50 23.08
CA PRO A 981 11.11 -12.51 24.40
C PRO A 981 12.63 -12.76 24.36
N GLU A 982 13.42 -12.14 25.24
CA GLU A 982 14.90 -12.27 25.25
C GLU A 982 15.42 -13.72 25.46
N GLY A 983 14.56 -14.62 25.94
CA GLY A 983 14.85 -16.06 26.06
C GLY A 983 14.34 -16.93 24.90
N ASP A 984 13.75 -16.34 23.87
CA ASP A 984 13.22 -17.05 22.70
C ASP A 984 14.36 -17.37 21.71
N CYS A 985 15.02 -18.49 21.95
CA CYS A 985 16.18 -18.96 21.19
C CYS A 985 15.87 -19.26 19.71
N TYR A 986 14.59 -19.52 19.39
CA TYR A 986 14.14 -19.86 18.04
C TYR A 986 14.12 -18.60 17.17
N HIS A 987 13.53 -17.51 17.69
CA HIS A 987 13.34 -16.26 16.94
C HIS A 987 14.40 -15.15 17.19
N THR A 988 15.14 -15.15 18.30
CA THR A 988 16.01 -13.98 18.69
C THR A 988 17.50 -14.08 18.36
N CYS A 989 17.98 -15.21 17.82
CA CYS A 989 19.41 -15.45 17.58
C CYS A 989 20.32 -15.40 18.82
N ALA A 990 19.75 -15.59 20.02
CA ALA A 990 20.49 -15.63 21.27
C ALA A 990 21.48 -16.81 21.33
N THR A 991 22.78 -16.53 21.18
CA THR A 991 23.85 -17.56 21.19
C THR A 991 24.08 -18.22 22.56
N THR A 992 23.40 -17.77 23.60
CA THR A 992 23.49 -18.25 24.98
C THR A 992 22.72 -19.54 25.24
N CYS A 993 21.86 -19.98 24.31
CA CYS A 993 20.94 -21.11 24.49
C CYS A 993 21.58 -22.52 24.41
N ASN A 994 22.89 -22.64 24.63
CA ASN A 994 23.55 -23.93 24.68
C ASN A 994 23.42 -24.56 26.07
N ALA A 995 22.71 -25.70 26.09
CA ALA A 995 22.59 -26.70 27.16
C ALA A 995 21.61 -26.45 28.33
N ALA A 996 20.52 -27.22 28.34
CA ALA A 996 19.91 -27.76 29.55
C ALA A 996 19.17 -29.10 29.31
N VAL A 997 19.91 -30.18 29.05
CA VAL A 997 19.39 -31.53 29.33
C VAL A 997 19.61 -31.82 30.82
N SER A 998 18.67 -31.43 31.66
CA SER A 998 18.44 -32.00 33.01
C SER A 998 17.17 -31.41 33.63
N GLY A 999 16.22 -32.27 34.01
CA GLY A 999 14.91 -31.83 34.52
C GLY A 999 14.92 -31.28 35.94
N GLY A 1000 13.87 -30.53 36.27
CA GLY A 1000 13.58 -30.00 37.61
C GLY A 1000 12.38 -29.06 37.54
N GLY A 1001 11.20 -29.53 37.98
CA GLY A 1001 9.96 -28.76 37.87
C GLY A 1001 9.78 -27.72 38.98
N SER A 1002 9.24 -26.56 38.62
CA SER A 1002 8.61 -25.62 39.57
C SER A 1002 7.58 -24.75 38.85
N SER A 1003 6.31 -24.83 39.25
CA SER A 1003 5.20 -24.08 38.63
C SER A 1003 5.32 -22.57 38.85
N PRO A 1004 4.88 -21.72 37.89
CA PRO A 1004 4.58 -20.32 38.16
C PRO A 1004 3.26 -20.22 38.93
N SER A 1005 3.28 -19.59 40.11
CA SER A 1005 2.08 -19.32 40.88
C SER A 1005 1.32 -18.09 40.36
N ASN A 1006 0.03 -18.29 40.07
CA ASN A 1006 -0.95 -17.25 39.78
C ASN A 1006 -1.05 -16.21 40.92
N THR A 1007 -0.98 -14.91 40.62
CA THR A 1007 -1.69 -13.86 41.39
C THR A 1007 -2.12 -12.70 40.50
N ASN A 1008 -3.43 -12.61 40.24
CA ASN A 1008 -4.09 -11.36 39.89
C ASN A 1008 -4.24 -10.50 41.15
N SER A 1009 -3.91 -9.20 41.09
CA SER A 1009 -4.53 -8.20 41.97
C SER A 1009 -4.46 -6.78 41.41
N THR A 1010 -5.63 -6.23 41.10
CA THR A 1010 -5.89 -4.80 40.89
C THR A 1010 -5.71 -3.99 42.18
N SER A 1011 -5.12 -2.78 42.14
CA SER A 1011 -5.68 -1.56 42.78
C SER A 1011 -4.81 -0.29 42.70
N SER A 1012 -5.43 0.76 42.12
CA SER A 1012 -5.42 2.18 42.52
C SER A 1012 -4.29 2.82 43.38
N SER A 1013 -3.69 3.88 42.81
CA SER A 1013 -3.41 5.23 43.39
C SER A 1013 -3.12 5.41 44.90
N GLY A 1014 -2.00 6.08 45.21
CA GLY A 1014 -1.75 6.72 46.51
C GLY A 1014 -0.43 7.49 46.55
N SER A 1015 -0.40 8.69 47.12
CA SER A 1015 0.71 9.66 46.98
C SER A 1015 1.49 9.95 48.28
N SER A 1016 2.70 10.51 48.10
CA SER A 1016 3.45 11.40 49.02
C SER A 1016 4.30 10.84 50.18
N GLY A 1017 5.48 11.45 50.41
CA GLY A 1017 6.03 11.64 51.78
C GLY A 1017 7.50 11.26 52.09
N GLY A 1018 8.43 12.23 52.04
CA GLY A 1018 9.22 12.59 53.25
C GLY A 1018 10.50 11.85 53.70
N SER A 1019 11.63 12.06 53.01
CA SER A 1019 12.98 12.43 53.52
C SER A 1019 13.68 11.81 54.79
N LYS A 1020 15.00 11.57 54.62
CA LYS A 1020 16.18 11.81 55.52
C LYS A 1020 16.77 10.74 56.47
N SER A 1021 18.09 10.50 56.26
CA SER A 1021 19.20 10.19 57.21
C SER A 1021 19.17 8.90 58.07
N GLY A 1022 20.28 8.22 58.37
CA GLY A 1022 21.69 8.39 57.94
C GLY A 1022 22.71 7.64 58.85
N ASN A 1023 24.00 7.64 58.46
CA ASN A 1023 25.22 7.28 59.22
C ASN A 1023 25.54 5.80 59.58
N GLY A 1024 26.85 5.48 59.56
CA GLY A 1024 27.48 4.27 60.13
C GLY A 1024 28.26 3.42 59.10
N ALA A 1025 29.45 3.77 58.62
CA ALA A 1025 30.76 3.73 59.32
C ALA A 1025 31.21 2.27 59.66
N THR A 1026 32.44 1.79 59.42
CA THR A 1026 33.71 2.41 58.93
C THR A 1026 34.81 1.33 58.78
N ILE A 1027 35.90 1.60 58.03
CA ILE A 1027 37.33 1.24 58.37
C ILE A 1027 37.73 -0.26 58.30
N ASN A 1028 38.91 -0.68 57.78
CA ASN A 1028 40.05 0.01 57.14
C ASN A 1028 41.03 -1.01 56.49
N LYS A 1029 41.71 -0.60 55.40
CA LYS A 1029 43.18 -0.67 55.15
C LYS A 1029 43.92 -2.04 55.24
N HIS A 1030 45.02 -2.33 54.54
CA HIS A 1030 45.96 -1.66 53.61
C HIS A 1030 46.86 -2.80 53.04
N ALA A 1031 47.74 -2.70 52.04
CA ALA A 1031 48.23 -1.59 51.20
C ALA A 1031 49.14 -2.14 50.07
N ILE A 1032 49.14 -1.46 48.91
CA ILE A 1032 50.31 -0.91 48.17
C ILE A 1032 51.37 -1.91 47.62
N GLY A 1033 51.88 -1.76 46.38
CA GLY A 1033 51.77 -0.64 45.43
C GLY A 1033 52.30 -0.97 44.02
N PHE A 1034 51.78 -0.28 42.98
CA PHE A 1034 52.45 0.78 42.19
C PHE A 1034 53.38 0.24 41.07
N THR A 1035 53.50 0.81 39.86
CA THR A 1035 53.43 2.19 39.31
C THR A 1035 52.94 2.16 37.82
N LEU A 1036 52.49 3.21 37.08
CA LEU A 1036 52.08 4.62 37.33
C LEU A 1036 51.41 5.23 36.05
N VAL A 1037 50.27 5.97 36.17
CA VAL A 1037 49.79 7.11 35.29
C VAL A 1037 49.45 6.84 33.80
N ALA A 1038 48.28 7.18 33.20
CA ALA A 1038 47.37 8.37 33.20
C ALA A 1038 47.78 9.46 32.15
N VAL A 1039 46.93 10.34 31.56
CA VAL A 1039 45.50 10.68 31.79
C VAL A 1039 44.86 11.46 30.58
N ILE A 1040 43.54 11.27 30.39
CA ILE A 1040 42.44 12.16 29.89
C ILE A 1040 42.61 13.20 28.75
N SER A 1041 41.61 13.13 27.86
CA SER A 1041 40.95 14.10 26.96
C SER A 1041 41.11 15.62 27.13
N GLY A 1042 41.10 16.35 26.00
CA GLY A 1042 40.65 17.75 25.93
C GLY A 1042 41.05 18.49 24.65
N VAL A 1043 40.11 19.26 24.08
CA VAL A 1043 40.27 20.19 22.94
C VAL A 1043 40.52 19.56 21.55
N ILE A 1044 39.54 19.73 20.64
CA ILE A 1044 39.69 20.42 19.34
C ILE A 1044 38.28 20.70 18.82
N ALA A 1045 37.85 21.95 18.97
CA ALA A 1045 36.73 22.56 18.27
C ALA A 1045 37.05 24.05 18.09
N SER A 1046 38.13 24.34 17.33
CA SER A 1046 38.36 25.62 16.66
C SER A 1046 39.68 25.60 15.86
N LEU A 1047 39.61 26.12 14.63
CA LEU A 1047 40.69 26.70 13.84
C LEU A 1047 41.73 25.76 13.21
N MET A 1048 41.42 25.40 11.95
CA MET A 1048 42.26 25.63 10.77
C MET A 1048 43.69 25.05 10.71
N LEU A 1049 43.82 24.02 9.87
CA LEU A 1049 44.58 24.14 8.63
C LEU A 1049 43.71 23.66 7.46
#